data_AF-A0A2D5ZC85-F1
#
_entry.id   AF-A0A2D5ZC85-F1
#
_cell.length_a   1.000
_cell.length_b   1.000
_cell.length_c   1.000
_cell.angle_alpha   90.00
_cell.angle_beta   90.00
_cell.angle_gamma   90.00
#
_symmetry.space_group_name_H-M   'P 1'
#
loop_
_entity.id
_entity.type
_entity.pdbx_description
1 polymer ?
#
loop_
_entity_poly.entity_id
_entity_poly.type
_entity_poly.pdbx_seq_one_letter_code
_entity_poly.pdbx_strand_id
1 'polypeptide(L)'
;MSIQPASSPELAANASDVPAGHHFTALAGGGYHSLGLCSGGSAVGWGWNDDGQTSVPPEAGRDRFVAVSAGTWHSLALRRDGSILAWGRNERGQTEVPAGHDVVQAIAGGDDFSLALRSDGSLLGWGWNRFGRADVPSGSDFTAIAAGGNHGLALLRNGTIIAWGEDRLGQTRVPAGGDFVAVSAGRSHSLAMRADGSIVGWGTSEQGQIDTPEGEGFKAIAAGYYHGLALRRDGSLIGWGRNKYGENDVPPGHDFIAIAGGGWHSLALKEDGSIVQWGHVPRAVVKADSPPWQERRAPTAVQALYRDGVPHTDRQGRIIMQYEPARSFFPIGIYGPDGDLDGETIRQGGFNTIQAWTMSAEQVLERAEELDLQLLWKACGGIDHWRALAEKIKPHRSRLLANYAIDEPYQMTTGSGFTWKDPMDMIQRGWHRTFAENRQAAHEFFPDLPVFVNMSPVVDAPQHGWGEWIAASDIASLDNYPFRNGGTGRSDLSCPTFGIPRTLWAAATVGNQTKPVWLIVPGFEQPIPQADSYFRFPTPAELRAVVYAGIIHGATGVIYFVSDGPLARRAQCIGLARDPHAAYPRQKNDKKSLVTASPMKRIQSRALWETAAQINAELKELTPVILSPTVGPDVAYAVRITRGEPVTAADIRAILKPHPDGGYVLMTVNIDDATLHAEIHFERPLESVQPLFEDRPPLAREEGRTSFVEHYQPFDTHVFRIVGP
;
A
#
# COMPACT_ATOMS: atom_id res chain seq x y z
N MET A 1 -24.07 18.69 -5.08
CA MET A 1 -24.06 19.25 -6.44
C MET A 1 -24.35 18.11 -7.40
N SER A 2 -25.35 18.28 -8.26
CA SER A 2 -25.97 17.23 -9.10
C SER A 2 -25.01 16.76 -10.20
N ILE A 3 -24.81 15.45 -10.33
CA ILE A 3 -24.23 14.82 -11.54
C ILE A 3 -25.41 14.25 -12.34
N GLN A 4 -25.73 14.88 -13.46
CA GLN A 4 -26.57 14.29 -14.50
C GLN A 4 -25.75 13.39 -15.44
N PRO A 5 -26.39 12.41 -16.10
CA PRO A 5 -25.74 11.19 -16.57
C PRO A 5 -25.29 11.28 -18.03
N ALA A 6 -24.14 10.71 -18.35
CA ALA A 6 -23.86 10.28 -19.71
C ALA A 6 -24.66 8.98 -19.97
N SER A 7 -25.34 8.98 -21.11
CA SER A 7 -26.28 7.99 -21.63
C SER A 7 -25.83 6.53 -21.50
N SER A 8 -26.79 5.70 -21.09
CA SER A 8 -26.76 4.23 -21.08
C SER A 8 -26.29 3.63 -22.42
N PRO A 9 -25.59 2.49 -22.35
CA PRO A 9 -26.13 1.30 -22.95
C PRO A 9 -26.19 0.13 -21.94
N GLU A 10 -27.36 -0.51 -21.92
CA GLU A 10 -27.68 -1.86 -21.45
C GLU A 10 -27.21 -2.28 -20.04
N LEU A 11 -28.12 -2.07 -19.08
CA LEU A 11 -28.21 -2.79 -17.81
C LEU A 11 -28.47 -4.28 -18.07
N ALA A 12 -27.42 -5.08 -18.19
CA ALA A 12 -27.51 -6.53 -18.03
C ALA A 12 -27.08 -6.90 -16.61
N ALA A 13 -27.88 -7.75 -15.95
CA ALA A 13 -27.51 -8.38 -14.68
C ALA A 13 -26.15 -9.09 -14.83
N ASN A 14 -25.11 -8.56 -14.20
CA ASN A 14 -23.76 -9.10 -14.34
C ASN A 14 -23.58 -10.35 -13.44
N ALA A 15 -24.16 -11.47 -13.88
CA ALA A 15 -23.86 -12.81 -13.37
C ALA A 15 -22.37 -13.20 -13.60
N SER A 16 -21.63 -12.46 -14.42
CA SER A 16 -20.24 -12.75 -14.83
C SER A 16 -19.22 -12.64 -13.71
N ASP A 17 -19.55 -12.01 -12.59
CA ASP A 17 -18.57 -11.67 -11.54
C ASP A 17 -18.65 -12.64 -10.34
N VAL A 18 -19.63 -13.56 -10.33
CA VAL A 18 -19.72 -14.63 -9.33
C VAL A 18 -18.76 -15.76 -9.73
N PRO A 19 -17.85 -16.20 -8.84
CA PRO A 19 -16.95 -17.31 -9.12
C PRO A 19 -17.70 -18.59 -9.51
N ALA A 20 -17.45 -19.08 -10.72
CA ALA A 20 -18.06 -20.29 -11.25
C ALA A 20 -17.43 -21.57 -10.67
N GLY A 21 -18.16 -22.70 -10.72
CA GLY A 21 -17.62 -24.02 -10.34
C GLY A 21 -17.60 -24.32 -8.84
N HIS A 22 -18.26 -23.50 -8.02
CA HIS A 22 -18.39 -23.67 -6.58
C HIS A 22 -19.83 -24.03 -6.18
N HIS A 23 -19.97 -24.82 -5.12
CA HIS A 23 -21.25 -25.06 -4.45
C HIS A 23 -21.26 -24.31 -3.12
N PHE A 24 -22.00 -23.21 -3.06
CA PHE A 24 -22.08 -22.33 -1.89
C PHE A 24 -23.14 -22.79 -0.89
N THR A 25 -22.96 -22.40 0.37
CA THR A 25 -23.81 -22.72 1.53
C THR A 25 -24.17 -21.50 2.35
N ALA A 26 -23.39 -20.42 2.25
CA ALA A 26 -23.71 -19.11 2.80
C ALA A 26 -23.09 -18.00 1.94
N LEU A 27 -23.55 -16.77 2.13
CA LEU A 27 -23.10 -15.58 1.41
C LEU A 27 -23.09 -14.36 2.33
N ALA A 28 -22.27 -13.37 2.02
CA ALA A 28 -22.24 -12.07 2.69
C ALA A 28 -21.95 -10.95 1.69
N GLY A 29 -22.65 -9.82 1.83
CA GLY A 29 -22.42 -8.61 1.04
C GLY A 29 -21.66 -7.58 1.86
N GLY A 30 -20.51 -7.15 1.37
CA GLY A 30 -19.75 -6.03 1.93
C GLY A 30 -20.10 -4.72 1.24
N GLY A 31 -19.39 -3.66 1.61
CA GLY A 31 -19.60 -2.33 1.01
C GLY A 31 -19.34 -2.30 -0.49
N TYR A 32 -18.30 -3.01 -0.92
CA TYR A 32 -17.83 -3.01 -2.31
C TYR A 32 -17.38 -4.41 -2.80
N HIS A 33 -17.59 -5.43 -1.98
CA HIS A 33 -17.22 -6.81 -2.27
C HIS A 33 -18.28 -7.80 -1.78
N SER A 34 -18.08 -9.06 -2.11
CA SER A 34 -18.95 -10.18 -1.74
C SER A 34 -18.10 -11.34 -1.23
N LEU A 35 -18.67 -12.15 -0.34
CA LEU A 35 -18.11 -13.43 0.10
C LEU A 35 -19.12 -14.56 -0.11
N GLY A 36 -18.63 -15.74 -0.44
CA GLY A 36 -19.39 -16.98 -0.51
C GLY A 36 -18.68 -18.09 0.26
N LEU A 37 -19.41 -18.83 1.09
CA LEU A 37 -18.92 -20.00 1.82
C LEU A 37 -19.22 -21.27 1.03
N CYS A 38 -18.20 -21.99 0.60
CA CYS A 38 -18.30 -23.26 -0.11
C CYS A 38 -18.68 -24.41 0.84
N SER A 39 -19.36 -25.44 0.32
CA SER A 39 -19.73 -26.66 1.08
C SER A 39 -18.55 -27.42 1.69
N GLY A 40 -17.34 -27.24 1.14
CA GLY A 40 -16.09 -27.76 1.70
C GLY A 40 -15.58 -27.02 2.95
N GLY A 41 -16.20 -25.91 3.34
CA GLY A 41 -15.78 -25.07 4.46
C GLY A 41 -14.73 -24.01 4.11
N SER A 42 -14.48 -23.75 2.82
CA SER A 42 -13.64 -22.64 2.35
C SER A 42 -14.50 -21.43 1.97
N ALA A 43 -13.94 -20.22 2.01
CA ALA A 43 -14.62 -19.02 1.52
C ALA A 43 -13.98 -18.51 0.23
N VAL A 44 -14.77 -17.83 -0.59
CA VAL A 44 -14.33 -17.14 -1.81
C VAL A 44 -14.82 -15.71 -1.74
N GLY A 45 -13.96 -14.74 -2.05
CA GLY A 45 -14.33 -13.33 -2.15
C GLY A 45 -14.23 -12.83 -3.59
N TRP A 46 -15.09 -11.89 -3.97
CA TRP A 46 -15.03 -11.19 -5.27
C TRP A 46 -15.53 -9.75 -5.15
N GLY A 47 -15.19 -8.90 -6.12
CA GLY A 47 -15.46 -7.45 -6.09
C GLY A 47 -14.20 -6.62 -5.82
N TRP A 48 -14.36 -5.44 -5.23
CA TRP A 48 -13.24 -4.53 -4.93
C TRP A 48 -12.28 -5.13 -3.90
N ASN A 49 -10.97 -5.01 -4.13
CA ASN A 49 -9.96 -5.71 -3.33
C ASN A 49 -8.73 -4.86 -2.95
N ASP A 50 -8.80 -3.52 -3.02
CA ASP A 50 -7.63 -2.68 -2.76
C ASP A 50 -7.12 -2.76 -1.31
N ASP A 51 -7.97 -3.19 -0.39
CA ASP A 51 -7.63 -3.44 1.01
C ASP A 51 -7.38 -4.92 1.31
N GLY A 52 -7.44 -5.80 0.30
CA GLY A 52 -7.33 -7.25 0.45
C GLY A 52 -8.61 -7.93 0.97
N GLN A 53 -9.75 -7.23 1.00
CA GLN A 53 -11.02 -7.73 1.56
C GLN A 53 -11.60 -8.97 0.86
N THR A 54 -11.26 -9.22 -0.41
CA THR A 54 -11.62 -10.46 -1.13
C THR A 54 -10.53 -11.52 -1.08
N SER A 55 -9.33 -11.17 -0.63
CA SER A 55 -8.18 -12.07 -0.51
C SER A 55 -8.31 -12.98 0.73
N VAL A 56 -9.24 -13.93 0.66
CA VAL A 56 -9.53 -14.91 1.72
C VAL A 56 -8.24 -15.59 2.17
N PRO A 57 -7.91 -15.58 3.48
CA PRO A 57 -6.72 -16.23 3.96
C PRO A 57 -6.62 -17.74 3.71
N PRO A 58 -5.42 -18.31 3.71
CA PRO A 58 -5.02 -19.59 3.12
C PRO A 58 -4.97 -20.68 4.16
N GLU A 59 -4.63 -20.29 5.38
CA GLU A 59 -4.84 -20.94 6.65
C GLU A 59 -6.31 -21.32 6.84
N ALA A 60 -7.26 -20.72 6.09
CA ALA A 60 -8.63 -21.22 5.90
C ALA A 60 -8.70 -22.68 5.40
N GLY A 61 -7.68 -23.15 4.67
CA GLY A 61 -7.64 -24.52 4.13
C GLY A 61 -7.47 -25.61 5.19
N ARG A 62 -7.13 -25.24 6.44
CA ARG A 62 -6.98 -26.18 7.57
C ARG A 62 -8.18 -26.17 8.52
N ASP A 63 -8.93 -25.07 8.56
CA ASP A 63 -10.08 -24.89 9.45
C ASP A 63 -11.35 -24.63 8.65
N ARG A 64 -12.30 -25.57 8.71
CA ARG A 64 -13.59 -25.41 8.01
C ARG A 64 -14.36 -24.23 8.61
N PHE A 65 -14.58 -23.19 7.80
CA PHE A 65 -15.48 -22.10 8.12
C PHE A 65 -16.93 -22.59 8.16
N VAL A 66 -17.70 -22.04 9.08
CA VAL A 66 -19.13 -22.31 9.27
C VAL A 66 -20.01 -21.08 9.01
N ALA A 67 -19.41 -19.88 9.01
CA ALA A 67 -20.09 -18.64 8.64
C ALA A 67 -19.09 -17.62 8.06
N VAL A 68 -19.62 -16.69 7.26
CA VAL A 68 -18.88 -15.52 6.73
C VAL A 68 -19.70 -14.26 6.96
N SER A 69 -19.00 -13.14 7.17
CA SER A 69 -19.59 -11.80 7.23
C SER A 69 -18.67 -10.82 6.54
N ALA A 70 -19.22 -9.79 5.91
CA ALA A 70 -18.45 -8.75 5.24
C ALA A 70 -18.80 -7.39 5.87
N GLY A 71 -17.78 -6.61 6.22
CA GLY A 71 -17.92 -5.19 6.51
C GLY A 71 -17.75 -4.35 5.25
N THR A 72 -17.54 -3.06 5.41
CA THR A 72 -17.38 -2.16 4.25
C THR A 72 -16.06 -2.40 3.52
N TRP A 73 -14.97 -2.57 4.27
CA TRP A 73 -13.61 -2.71 3.73
C TRP A 73 -12.85 -3.93 4.27
N HIS A 74 -13.54 -4.78 5.04
CA HIS A 74 -12.96 -5.97 5.67
C HIS A 74 -13.95 -7.12 5.66
N SER A 75 -13.44 -8.29 6.04
CA SER A 75 -14.14 -9.56 5.98
C SER A 75 -13.87 -10.36 7.24
N LEU A 76 -14.86 -11.15 7.66
CA LEU A 76 -14.84 -12.01 8.82
C LEU A 76 -15.27 -13.42 8.42
N ALA A 77 -14.64 -14.44 8.98
CA ALA A 77 -15.08 -15.82 8.88
C ALA A 77 -15.05 -16.48 10.27
N LEU A 78 -16.08 -17.28 10.56
CA LEU A 78 -16.19 -18.05 11.80
C LEU A 78 -15.73 -19.48 11.52
N ARG A 79 -14.74 -19.96 12.28
CA ARG A 79 -14.28 -21.34 12.24
C ARG A 79 -15.16 -22.25 13.10
N ARG A 80 -15.15 -23.55 12.81
CA ARG A 80 -15.91 -24.55 13.57
C ARG A 80 -15.54 -24.63 15.06
N ASP A 81 -14.32 -24.26 15.42
CA ASP A 81 -13.85 -24.19 16.82
C ASP A 81 -14.35 -22.94 17.56
N GLY A 82 -15.08 -22.06 16.88
CA GLY A 82 -15.61 -20.81 17.43
C GLY A 82 -14.62 -19.64 17.38
N SER A 83 -13.45 -19.79 16.76
CA SER A 83 -12.53 -18.68 16.55
C SER A 83 -12.86 -17.88 15.29
N ILE A 84 -12.49 -16.61 15.29
CA ILE A 84 -12.75 -15.68 14.19
C ILE A 84 -11.47 -15.46 13.40
N LEU A 85 -11.59 -15.45 12.08
CA LEU A 85 -10.59 -14.92 11.17
C LEU A 85 -11.10 -13.61 10.58
N ALA A 86 -10.27 -12.57 10.62
CA ALA A 86 -10.58 -11.26 10.04
C ALA A 86 -9.47 -10.83 9.07
N TRP A 87 -9.84 -10.26 7.93
CA TRP A 87 -8.90 -9.77 6.93
C TRP A 87 -9.48 -8.58 6.15
N GLY A 88 -8.62 -7.84 5.44
CA GLY A 88 -8.98 -6.60 4.75
C GLY A 88 -8.37 -5.36 5.41
N ARG A 89 -9.02 -4.20 5.26
CA ARG A 89 -8.56 -2.93 5.85
C ARG A 89 -8.49 -3.02 7.37
N ASN A 90 -7.39 -2.54 7.97
CA ASN A 90 -7.20 -2.58 9.43
C ASN A 90 -6.74 -1.24 10.06
N GLU A 91 -6.91 -0.11 9.40
CA GLU A 91 -6.44 1.20 9.91
C GLU A 91 -7.04 1.61 11.27
N ARG A 92 -8.13 0.96 11.69
CA ARG A 92 -8.84 1.23 12.94
C ARG A 92 -8.94 0.01 13.85
N GLY A 93 -8.16 -1.04 13.60
CA GLY A 93 -8.18 -2.28 14.38
C GLY A 93 -9.39 -3.19 14.08
N GLN A 94 -10.14 -2.97 12.99
CA GLN A 94 -11.33 -3.75 12.67
C GLN A 94 -11.07 -5.23 12.33
N THR A 95 -9.82 -5.59 12.03
CA THR A 95 -9.38 -6.99 11.87
C THR A 95 -8.58 -7.51 13.06
N GLU A 96 -8.37 -6.70 14.11
CA GLU A 96 -7.68 -7.10 15.34
C GLU A 96 -8.65 -7.79 16.30
N VAL A 97 -8.92 -9.07 16.04
CA VAL A 97 -9.81 -9.88 16.88
C VAL A 97 -9.25 -9.92 18.32
N PRO A 98 -9.99 -9.46 19.35
CA PRO A 98 -9.49 -9.39 20.72
C PRO A 98 -9.13 -10.76 21.30
N ALA A 99 -7.94 -10.91 21.88
CA ALA A 99 -7.50 -12.17 22.49
C ALA A 99 -8.38 -12.59 23.67
N GLY A 100 -8.43 -13.90 23.96
CA GLY A 100 -9.21 -14.44 25.08
C GLY A 100 -10.72 -14.44 24.85
N HIS A 101 -11.16 -14.39 23.59
CA HIS A 101 -12.57 -14.58 23.25
C HIS A 101 -12.99 -16.05 23.45
N ASP A 102 -14.17 -16.28 24.03
CA ASP A 102 -14.78 -17.60 24.12
C ASP A 102 -15.15 -18.15 22.72
N VAL A 103 -15.76 -19.34 22.67
CA VAL A 103 -16.35 -19.92 21.45
C VAL A 103 -17.45 -18.98 20.93
N VAL A 104 -17.28 -18.41 19.73
CA VAL A 104 -18.25 -17.52 19.07
C VAL A 104 -19.23 -18.33 18.20
N GLN A 105 -20.49 -17.89 18.14
CA GLN A 105 -21.55 -18.50 17.32
C GLN A 105 -22.02 -17.61 16.16
N ALA A 106 -21.81 -16.30 16.21
CA ALA A 106 -22.13 -15.41 15.09
C ALA A 106 -21.17 -14.21 15.02
N ILE A 107 -21.03 -13.65 13.82
CA ILE A 107 -20.13 -12.53 13.48
C ILE A 107 -20.87 -11.49 12.63
N ALA A 108 -20.53 -10.22 12.77
CA ALA A 108 -21.06 -9.13 11.94
C ALA A 108 -20.00 -8.04 11.70
N GLY A 109 -19.92 -7.50 10.49
CA GLY A 109 -18.98 -6.43 10.11
C GLY A 109 -19.72 -5.13 9.76
N GLY A 110 -19.28 -4.01 10.36
CA GLY A 110 -19.76 -2.65 10.01
C GLY A 110 -18.78 -1.91 9.10
N ASP A 111 -18.80 -0.56 9.11
CA ASP A 111 -17.88 0.22 8.25
C ASP A 111 -16.40 0.00 8.61
N ASP A 112 -16.05 0.23 9.87
CA ASP A 112 -14.70 0.05 10.40
C ASP A 112 -14.71 -0.56 11.81
N PHE A 113 -15.71 -1.39 12.12
CA PHE A 113 -15.81 -2.12 13.38
C PHE A 113 -16.42 -3.50 13.16
N SER A 114 -16.27 -4.37 14.14
CA SER A 114 -16.69 -5.76 14.07
C SER A 114 -17.38 -6.17 15.36
N LEU A 115 -18.35 -7.08 15.25
CA LEU A 115 -19.11 -7.65 16.35
C LEU A 115 -19.04 -9.17 16.32
N ALA A 116 -19.09 -9.78 17.50
CA ALA A 116 -19.24 -11.22 17.69
C ALA A 116 -20.23 -11.53 18.81
N LEU A 117 -21.02 -12.58 18.60
CA LEU A 117 -21.91 -13.16 19.58
C LEU A 117 -21.27 -14.44 20.12
N ARG A 118 -20.96 -14.46 21.42
CA ARG A 118 -20.38 -15.62 22.11
C ARG A 118 -21.43 -16.69 22.38
N SER A 119 -20.98 -17.92 22.60
CA SER A 119 -21.86 -19.07 22.87
C SER A 119 -22.57 -18.99 24.21
N ASP A 120 -22.04 -18.23 25.16
CA ASP A 120 -22.71 -17.91 26.43
C ASP A 120 -23.81 -16.84 26.28
N GLY A 121 -23.98 -16.30 25.07
CA GLY A 121 -24.96 -15.28 24.72
C GLY A 121 -24.49 -13.85 24.96
N SER A 122 -23.22 -13.61 25.34
CA SER A 122 -22.65 -12.26 25.48
C SER A 122 -22.08 -11.73 24.17
N LEU A 123 -21.81 -10.42 24.12
CA LEU A 123 -21.26 -9.76 22.92
C LEU A 123 -19.80 -9.37 23.09
N LEU A 124 -19.11 -9.24 21.95
CA LEU A 124 -17.79 -8.63 21.82
C LEU A 124 -17.81 -7.66 20.65
N GLY A 125 -17.26 -6.46 20.83
CA GLY A 125 -17.08 -5.46 19.78
C GLY A 125 -15.64 -4.95 19.75
N TRP A 126 -15.11 -4.68 18.56
CA TRP A 126 -13.76 -4.15 18.36
C TRP A 126 -13.65 -3.33 17.07
N GLY A 127 -12.52 -2.65 16.90
CA GLY A 127 -12.27 -1.72 15.80
C GLY A 127 -12.55 -0.26 16.19
N TRP A 128 -12.92 0.57 15.22
CA TRP A 128 -13.15 2.00 15.47
C TRP A 128 -14.35 2.20 16.39
N ASN A 129 -14.15 2.91 17.49
CA ASN A 129 -15.18 3.12 18.51
C ASN A 129 -15.78 4.53 18.52
N ARG A 130 -15.77 5.24 17.38
CA ARG A 130 -16.47 6.52 17.30
C ARG A 130 -17.98 6.30 17.46
N PHE A 131 -18.62 7.14 18.27
CA PHE A 131 -20.04 7.02 18.64
C PHE A 131 -20.37 5.80 19.52
N GLY A 132 -19.36 5.12 20.10
CA GLY A 132 -19.60 3.97 20.98
C GLY A 132 -20.03 2.70 20.24
N ARG A 133 -19.78 2.60 18.93
CA ARG A 133 -20.24 1.46 18.11
C ARG A 133 -19.57 0.12 18.45
N ALA A 134 -18.37 0.14 19.04
CA ALA A 134 -17.71 -1.05 19.56
C ALA A 134 -18.01 -1.28 21.06
N ASP A 135 -18.64 -0.32 21.75
CA ASP A 135 -19.09 -0.45 23.14
C ASP A 135 -20.40 -1.27 23.19
N VAL A 136 -20.25 -2.59 23.12
CA VAL A 136 -21.39 -3.52 23.09
C VAL A 136 -22.19 -3.50 24.42
N PRO A 137 -23.53 -3.65 24.36
CA PRO A 137 -24.36 -3.79 25.55
C PRO A 137 -23.94 -4.97 26.44
N SER A 138 -24.01 -4.78 27.75
CA SER A 138 -23.83 -5.88 28.72
C SER A 138 -25.04 -6.80 28.73
N GLY A 139 -24.80 -8.11 28.83
CA GLY A 139 -25.85 -9.13 28.89
C GLY A 139 -25.33 -10.47 28.37
N SER A 140 -26.16 -11.51 28.46
CA SER A 140 -25.82 -12.87 28.00
C SER A 140 -27.02 -13.61 27.40
N ASP A 141 -28.07 -12.91 27.00
CA ASP A 141 -29.31 -13.48 26.46
C ASP A 141 -29.54 -13.13 24.97
N PHE A 142 -28.48 -12.66 24.30
CA PHE A 142 -28.50 -12.33 22.88
C PHE A 142 -28.51 -13.60 22.01
N THR A 143 -29.30 -13.59 20.93
CA THR A 143 -29.47 -14.70 19.98
C THR A 143 -29.11 -14.34 18.55
N ALA A 144 -29.04 -13.05 18.21
CA ALA A 144 -28.56 -12.59 16.90
C ALA A 144 -27.93 -11.20 17.00
N ILE A 145 -27.05 -10.88 16.04
CA ILE A 145 -26.40 -9.58 15.92
C ILE A 145 -26.44 -9.08 14.48
N ALA A 146 -26.41 -7.76 14.30
CA ALA A 146 -26.17 -7.12 13.01
C ALA A 146 -25.33 -5.85 13.20
N ALA A 147 -24.50 -5.52 12.22
CA ALA A 147 -23.68 -4.31 12.22
C ALA A 147 -24.06 -3.46 11.01
N GLY A 148 -24.50 -2.23 11.27
CA GLY A 148 -24.69 -1.24 10.22
C GLY A 148 -23.40 -0.45 9.96
N GLY A 149 -23.50 0.67 9.25
CA GLY A 149 -22.32 1.49 8.97
C GLY A 149 -21.65 1.98 10.27
N ASN A 150 -22.45 2.54 11.19
CA ASN A 150 -21.93 3.17 12.42
C ASN A 150 -22.73 2.81 13.69
N HIS A 151 -23.52 1.74 13.65
CA HIS A 151 -24.37 1.27 14.76
C HIS A 151 -24.45 -0.26 14.80
N GLY A 152 -24.71 -0.83 15.97
CA GLY A 152 -24.92 -2.26 16.17
C GLY A 152 -26.35 -2.57 16.61
N LEU A 153 -26.82 -3.77 16.28
CA LEU A 153 -28.09 -4.35 16.73
C LEU A 153 -27.81 -5.70 17.39
N ALA A 154 -28.56 -6.01 18.44
CA ALA A 154 -28.59 -7.33 19.05
C ALA A 154 -30.04 -7.72 19.37
N LEU A 155 -30.42 -8.94 19.02
CA LEU A 155 -31.73 -9.53 19.32
C LEU A 155 -31.60 -10.38 20.57
N LEU A 156 -32.50 -10.19 21.54
CA LEU A 156 -32.59 -10.99 22.75
C LEU A 156 -33.50 -12.20 22.52
N ARG A 157 -33.32 -13.26 23.30
CA ARG A 157 -34.15 -14.48 23.25
C ARG A 157 -35.64 -14.21 23.46
N ASN A 158 -35.99 -13.14 24.17
CA ASN A 158 -37.36 -12.72 24.40
C ASN A 158 -37.97 -11.89 23.25
N GLY A 159 -37.28 -11.77 22.11
CA GLY A 159 -37.72 -11.03 20.93
C GLY A 159 -37.55 -9.51 21.00
N THR A 160 -36.87 -8.98 22.03
CA THR A 160 -36.51 -7.55 22.14
C THR A 160 -35.23 -7.24 21.37
N ILE A 161 -35.11 -6.04 20.80
CA ILE A 161 -33.88 -5.58 20.12
C ILE A 161 -33.22 -4.48 20.95
N ILE A 162 -31.89 -4.57 21.10
CA ILE A 162 -31.05 -3.47 21.60
C ILE A 162 -30.24 -2.93 20.43
N ALA A 163 -30.22 -1.61 20.30
CA ALA A 163 -29.42 -0.89 19.31
C ALA A 163 -28.50 0.13 20.01
N TRP A 164 -27.29 0.31 19.49
CA TRP A 164 -26.30 1.24 20.04
C TRP A 164 -25.41 1.83 18.94
N GLY A 165 -24.68 2.90 19.23
CA GLY A 165 -23.82 3.61 18.28
C GLY A 165 -24.39 4.96 17.84
N GLU A 166 -24.12 5.34 16.59
CA GLU A 166 -24.60 6.60 15.99
C GLU A 166 -26.14 6.62 15.83
N ASP A 167 -26.81 7.72 16.22
CA ASP A 167 -28.29 7.86 16.14
C ASP A 167 -28.77 9.14 15.42
N ARG A 168 -27.91 9.87 14.71
CA ARG A 168 -28.33 11.11 14.00
C ARG A 168 -29.55 10.95 13.08
N LEU A 169 -29.78 9.75 12.56
CA LEU A 169 -30.87 9.44 11.63
C LEU A 169 -31.91 8.50 12.26
N GLY A 170 -31.88 8.30 13.59
CA GLY A 170 -32.82 7.46 14.33
C GLY A 170 -32.57 5.95 14.20
N GLN A 171 -31.42 5.52 13.67
CA GLN A 171 -31.10 4.11 13.42
C GLN A 171 -30.97 3.24 14.68
N THR A 172 -30.88 3.86 15.87
CA THR A 172 -30.91 3.15 17.16
C THR A 172 -32.27 3.27 17.88
N ARG A 173 -33.25 3.97 17.30
CA ARG A 173 -34.60 4.12 17.85
C ARG A 173 -35.48 2.92 17.51
N VAL A 174 -35.22 1.81 18.21
CA VAL A 174 -35.92 0.54 18.04
C VAL A 174 -37.45 0.72 18.21
N PRO A 175 -38.27 0.29 17.23
CA PRO A 175 -39.72 0.29 17.35
C PRO A 175 -40.21 -0.60 18.50
N ALA A 176 -41.31 -0.22 19.16
CA ALA A 176 -41.90 -1.02 20.21
C ALA A 176 -42.34 -2.41 19.70
N GLY A 177 -42.03 -3.46 20.47
CA GLY A 177 -42.31 -4.86 20.12
C GLY A 177 -41.32 -5.81 20.80
N GLY A 178 -41.71 -7.08 20.93
CA GLY A 178 -40.94 -8.11 21.64
C GLY A 178 -41.07 -9.49 21.00
N ASP A 179 -41.39 -9.53 19.72
CA ASP A 179 -41.76 -10.72 18.95
C ASP A 179 -40.92 -10.82 17.66
N PHE A 180 -39.78 -10.11 17.64
CA PHE A 180 -38.81 -10.16 16.57
C PHE A 180 -38.01 -11.46 16.61
N VAL A 181 -37.74 -12.01 15.43
CA VAL A 181 -36.99 -13.26 15.24
C VAL A 181 -35.73 -13.09 14.39
N ALA A 182 -35.57 -11.95 13.71
CA ALA A 182 -34.37 -11.63 12.94
C ALA A 182 -34.12 -10.11 12.90
N VAL A 183 -32.85 -9.74 12.76
CA VAL A 183 -32.39 -8.35 12.58
C VAL A 183 -31.41 -8.26 11.42
N SER A 184 -31.42 -7.13 10.72
CA SER A 184 -30.42 -6.77 9.71
C SER A 184 -30.18 -5.26 9.75
N ALA A 185 -28.97 -4.81 9.42
CA ALA A 185 -28.60 -3.41 9.53
C ALA A 185 -27.96 -2.92 8.22
N GLY A 186 -28.46 -1.81 7.70
CA GLY A 186 -27.88 -1.12 6.56
C GLY A 186 -26.95 0.00 7.01
N ARG A 187 -26.57 0.90 6.09
CA ARG A 187 -25.60 1.97 6.40
C ARG A 187 -26.05 2.89 7.54
N SER A 188 -27.34 3.24 7.55
CA SER A 188 -27.95 4.13 8.55
C SER A 188 -29.45 3.85 8.75
N HIS A 189 -29.86 2.62 8.45
CA HIS A 189 -31.21 2.12 8.70
C HIS A 189 -31.11 0.69 9.24
N SER A 190 -32.20 0.20 9.79
CA SER A 190 -32.28 -1.09 10.45
C SER A 190 -33.58 -1.78 10.06
N LEU A 191 -33.54 -3.10 9.95
CA LEU A 191 -34.67 -3.97 9.64
C LEU A 191 -34.81 -5.04 10.72
N ALA A 192 -36.04 -5.39 11.05
CA ALA A 192 -36.36 -6.53 11.89
C ALA A 192 -37.55 -7.30 11.32
N MET A 193 -37.58 -8.61 11.54
CA MET A 193 -38.67 -9.49 11.10
C MET A 193 -39.36 -10.10 12.32
N ARG A 194 -40.70 -10.14 12.31
CA ARG A 194 -41.53 -10.79 13.33
C ARG A 194 -41.77 -12.27 13.02
N ALA A 195 -42.25 -13.03 14.00
CA ALA A 195 -42.51 -14.46 13.84
C ALA A 195 -43.56 -14.82 12.76
N ASP A 196 -44.53 -13.91 12.51
CA ASP A 196 -45.50 -14.03 11.42
C ASP A 196 -44.88 -13.79 10.03
N GLY A 197 -43.65 -13.27 10.00
CA GLY A 197 -42.90 -12.94 8.80
C GLY A 197 -43.06 -11.50 8.33
N SER A 198 -43.79 -10.62 9.03
CA SER A 198 -43.83 -9.19 8.71
C SER A 198 -42.52 -8.48 9.08
N ILE A 199 -42.22 -7.39 8.37
CA ILE A 199 -40.94 -6.68 8.46
C ILE A 199 -41.20 -5.26 8.97
N VAL A 200 -40.31 -4.77 9.84
CA VAL A 200 -40.31 -3.40 10.34
C VAL A 200 -38.96 -2.75 10.05
N GLY A 201 -38.98 -1.56 9.45
CA GLY A 201 -37.80 -0.73 9.20
C GLY A 201 -37.78 0.53 10.06
N TRP A 202 -36.59 1.00 10.46
CA TRP A 202 -36.41 2.30 11.13
C TRP A 202 -35.05 2.92 10.80
N GLY A 203 -34.88 4.21 11.12
CA GLY A 203 -33.70 5.01 10.72
C GLY A 203 -34.02 5.95 9.55
N THR A 204 -33.06 6.18 8.66
CA THR A 204 -33.30 7.06 7.48
C THR A 204 -34.21 6.40 6.44
N SER A 205 -35.06 7.22 5.81
CA SER A 205 -35.98 6.87 4.71
C SER A 205 -35.62 7.59 3.39
N GLU A 206 -34.46 8.25 3.29
CA GLU A 206 -34.14 9.14 2.15
C GLU A 206 -34.22 8.50 0.75
N GLN A 207 -34.15 7.16 0.64
CA GLN A 207 -34.29 6.42 -0.62
C GLN A 207 -35.41 5.36 -0.53
N GLY A 208 -36.30 5.43 0.47
CA GLY A 208 -37.36 4.45 0.71
C GLY A 208 -36.89 3.14 1.36
N GLN A 209 -35.67 3.07 1.89
CA GLN A 209 -35.10 1.83 2.47
C GLN A 209 -35.83 1.28 3.71
N ILE A 210 -36.69 2.08 4.36
CA ILE A 210 -37.57 1.63 5.46
C ILE A 210 -39.02 1.46 5.04
N ASP A 211 -39.35 1.68 3.76
CA ASP A 211 -40.70 1.49 3.22
C ASP A 211 -40.88 -0.01 2.91
N THR A 212 -40.93 -0.80 3.98
CA THR A 212 -40.91 -2.26 3.93
C THR A 212 -42.16 -2.80 3.22
N PRO A 213 -42.04 -3.92 2.49
CA PRO A 213 -43.18 -4.51 1.79
C PRO A 213 -44.27 -4.97 2.76
N GLU A 214 -45.53 -4.73 2.39
CA GLU A 214 -46.69 -5.22 3.14
C GLU A 214 -46.87 -6.73 2.96
N GLY A 215 -47.31 -7.41 4.02
CA GLY A 215 -47.66 -8.83 4.02
C GLY A 215 -46.88 -9.67 5.04
N GLU A 216 -47.27 -10.94 5.12
CA GLU A 216 -46.67 -11.98 5.98
C GLU A 216 -45.94 -13.03 5.13
N GLY A 217 -45.23 -13.96 5.79
CA GLY A 217 -44.65 -15.12 5.11
C GLY A 217 -43.25 -14.90 4.50
N PHE A 218 -42.55 -13.83 4.88
CA PHE A 218 -41.10 -13.76 4.71
C PHE A 218 -40.39 -14.69 5.70
N LYS A 219 -39.25 -15.25 5.28
CA LYS A 219 -38.39 -16.15 6.09
C LYS A 219 -36.98 -15.60 6.32
N ALA A 220 -36.55 -14.59 5.57
CA ALA A 220 -35.29 -13.91 5.79
C ALA A 220 -35.34 -12.46 5.29
N ILE A 221 -34.51 -11.61 5.90
CA ILE A 221 -34.33 -10.20 5.56
C ILE A 221 -32.83 -9.89 5.41
N ALA A 222 -32.49 -8.96 4.53
CA ALA A 222 -31.14 -8.41 4.41
C ALA A 222 -31.19 -6.93 4.06
N ALA A 223 -30.30 -6.13 4.66
CA ALA A 223 -30.14 -4.72 4.34
C ALA A 223 -28.83 -4.49 3.55
N GLY A 224 -28.89 -3.67 2.50
CA GLY A 224 -27.71 -3.03 1.92
C GLY A 224 -27.51 -1.63 2.47
N TYR A 225 -26.74 -0.77 1.81
CA TYR A 225 -26.56 0.60 2.33
C TYR A 225 -27.85 1.42 2.33
N TYR A 226 -28.63 1.30 1.25
CA TYR A 226 -29.82 2.14 1.00
C TYR A 226 -30.99 1.36 0.41
N HIS A 227 -31.00 0.04 0.56
CA HIS A 227 -32.05 -0.84 0.08
C HIS A 227 -32.24 -2.02 1.04
N GLY A 228 -33.39 -2.66 0.97
CA GLY A 228 -33.70 -3.87 1.71
C GLY A 228 -34.13 -5.00 0.77
N LEU A 229 -33.91 -6.23 1.21
CA LEU A 229 -34.28 -7.47 0.55
C LEU A 229 -35.05 -8.36 1.52
N ALA A 230 -36.03 -9.10 1.00
CA ALA A 230 -36.71 -10.15 1.74
C ALA A 230 -36.93 -11.39 0.88
N LEU A 231 -36.80 -12.55 1.53
CA LEU A 231 -37.01 -13.87 0.94
C LEU A 231 -38.30 -14.46 1.48
N ARG A 232 -39.22 -14.85 0.59
CA ARG A 232 -40.49 -15.49 0.94
C ARG A 232 -40.30 -16.98 1.22
N ARG A 233 -41.26 -17.57 1.95
CA ARG A 233 -41.31 -19.02 2.21
C ARG A 233 -41.36 -19.86 0.95
N ASP A 234 -42.00 -19.35 -0.10
CA ASP A 234 -42.07 -19.97 -1.43
C ASP A 234 -40.79 -19.82 -2.27
N GLY A 235 -39.72 -19.26 -1.68
CA GLY A 235 -38.41 -19.10 -2.31
C GLY A 235 -38.30 -17.92 -3.28
N SER A 236 -39.33 -17.06 -3.41
CA SER A 236 -39.26 -15.83 -4.20
C SER A 236 -38.70 -14.62 -3.43
N LEU A 237 -38.22 -13.62 -4.15
CA LEU A 237 -37.57 -12.43 -3.60
C LEU A 237 -38.41 -11.16 -3.74
N ILE A 238 -38.13 -10.17 -2.90
CA ILE A 238 -38.55 -8.78 -3.07
C ILE A 238 -37.43 -7.84 -2.61
N GLY A 239 -37.20 -6.77 -3.35
CA GLY A 239 -36.29 -5.69 -3.00
C GLY A 239 -37.01 -4.35 -2.97
N TRP A 240 -36.57 -3.42 -2.11
CA TRP A 240 -37.14 -2.08 -1.97
C TRP A 240 -36.08 -1.05 -1.58
N GLY A 241 -36.40 0.24 -1.74
CA GLY A 241 -35.47 1.35 -1.46
C GLY A 241 -34.76 1.86 -2.72
N ARG A 242 -33.49 2.26 -2.59
CA ARG A 242 -32.69 2.78 -3.71
C ARG A 242 -32.54 1.74 -4.83
N ASN A 243 -32.77 2.17 -6.07
CA ASN A 243 -32.63 1.30 -7.26
C ASN A 243 -31.82 1.97 -8.39
N LYS A 244 -30.80 2.76 -8.07
CA LYS A 244 -30.04 3.50 -9.09
C LYS A 244 -29.21 2.57 -9.98
N TYR A 245 -28.76 1.46 -9.42
CA TYR A 245 -27.91 0.46 -10.08
C TYR A 245 -28.66 -0.86 -10.32
N GLY A 246 -29.97 -0.87 -10.10
CA GLY A 246 -30.79 -2.08 -10.17
C GLY A 246 -30.72 -2.93 -8.89
N GLU A 247 -30.36 -2.37 -7.73
CA GLU A 247 -30.23 -3.10 -6.45
C GLU A 247 -31.50 -3.88 -6.04
N ASN A 248 -32.67 -3.43 -6.49
CA ASN A 248 -33.99 -4.02 -6.24
C ASN A 248 -34.56 -4.80 -7.43
N ASP A 249 -33.82 -4.90 -8.54
CA ASP A 249 -34.23 -5.66 -9.73
C ASP A 249 -34.04 -7.16 -9.46
N VAL A 250 -34.83 -7.69 -8.52
CA VAL A 250 -34.69 -9.06 -8.03
C VAL A 250 -34.89 -10.07 -9.16
N PRO A 251 -34.05 -11.11 -9.25
CA PRO A 251 -34.19 -12.14 -10.26
C PRO A 251 -35.49 -12.93 -10.06
N PRO A 252 -36.19 -13.33 -11.14
CA PRO A 252 -37.36 -14.19 -11.03
C PRO A 252 -36.94 -15.60 -10.61
N GLY A 253 -37.72 -16.24 -9.75
CA GLY A 253 -37.44 -17.58 -9.26
C GLY A 253 -38.12 -17.89 -7.93
N HIS A 254 -38.11 -19.18 -7.58
CA HIS A 254 -38.67 -19.74 -6.35
C HIS A 254 -37.69 -20.71 -5.67
N ASP A 255 -36.45 -20.76 -6.16
CA ASP A 255 -35.39 -21.67 -5.73
C ASP A 255 -34.37 -20.99 -4.80
N PHE A 256 -34.67 -19.79 -4.28
CA PHE A 256 -33.76 -19.06 -3.40
C PHE A 256 -33.90 -19.47 -1.93
N ILE A 257 -32.76 -19.64 -1.26
CA ILE A 257 -32.67 -20.11 0.13
C ILE A 257 -32.00 -19.12 1.10
N ALA A 258 -31.17 -18.20 0.60
CA ALA A 258 -30.54 -17.16 1.41
C ALA A 258 -30.32 -15.88 0.59
N ILE A 259 -30.19 -14.74 1.29
CA ILE A 259 -30.00 -13.41 0.70
C ILE A 259 -28.98 -12.59 1.49
N ALA A 260 -28.27 -11.68 0.81
CA ALA A 260 -27.47 -10.63 1.46
C ALA A 260 -27.51 -9.34 0.65
N GLY A 261 -27.48 -8.20 1.35
CA GLY A 261 -27.28 -6.88 0.75
C GLY A 261 -25.83 -6.46 0.91
N GLY A 262 -25.24 -5.94 -0.17
CA GLY A 262 -23.98 -5.20 -0.12
C GLY A 262 -24.22 -3.70 -0.17
N GLY A 263 -23.16 -2.92 -0.41
CA GLY A 263 -23.29 -1.46 -0.46
C GLY A 263 -24.20 -0.96 -1.59
N TRP A 264 -24.03 -1.52 -2.79
CA TRP A 264 -24.78 -1.13 -4.00
C TRP A 264 -25.21 -2.34 -4.85
N HIS A 265 -25.18 -3.53 -4.26
CA HIS A 265 -25.49 -4.79 -4.91
C HIS A 265 -26.23 -5.73 -3.95
N SER A 266 -26.72 -6.81 -4.52
CA SER A 266 -27.56 -7.79 -3.84
C SER A 266 -27.17 -9.19 -4.28
N LEU A 267 -27.30 -10.15 -3.37
CA LEU A 267 -26.94 -11.55 -3.55
C LEU A 267 -28.09 -12.46 -3.13
N ALA A 268 -28.29 -13.56 -3.87
CA ALA A 268 -29.17 -14.66 -3.47
C ALA A 268 -28.51 -16.02 -3.74
N LEU A 269 -28.64 -16.95 -2.79
CA LEU A 269 -28.20 -18.34 -2.90
C LEU A 269 -29.38 -19.19 -3.35
N LYS A 270 -29.17 -20.04 -4.34
CA LYS A 270 -30.14 -21.02 -4.83
C LYS A 270 -29.99 -22.38 -4.14
N GLU A 271 -31.04 -23.20 -4.20
CA GLU A 271 -31.05 -24.59 -3.68
C GLU A 271 -29.94 -25.47 -4.27
N ASP A 272 -29.55 -25.22 -5.52
CA ASP A 272 -28.47 -25.94 -6.21
C ASP A 272 -27.06 -25.49 -5.80
N GLY A 273 -26.96 -24.54 -4.86
CA GLY A 273 -25.69 -23.99 -4.36
C GLY A 273 -25.10 -22.88 -5.22
N SER A 274 -25.76 -22.44 -6.29
CA SER A 274 -25.32 -21.31 -7.12
C SER A 274 -25.75 -19.95 -6.55
N ILE A 275 -24.98 -18.90 -6.82
CA ILE A 275 -25.29 -17.53 -6.38
C ILE A 275 -25.73 -16.69 -7.58
N VAL A 276 -26.81 -15.93 -7.41
CA VAL A 276 -27.22 -14.86 -8.32
C VAL A 276 -26.87 -13.51 -7.69
N GLN A 277 -26.19 -12.66 -8.46
CA GLN A 277 -25.82 -11.30 -8.06
C GLN A 277 -26.45 -10.28 -9.02
N TRP A 278 -26.95 -9.17 -8.45
CA TRP A 278 -27.48 -8.03 -9.21
C TRP A 278 -27.15 -6.71 -8.51
N GLY A 279 -27.34 -5.57 -9.19
CA GLY A 279 -26.82 -4.27 -8.75
C GLY A 279 -25.38 -3.99 -9.22
N HIS A 280 -24.69 -3.04 -8.59
CA HIS A 280 -23.34 -2.61 -8.96
C HIS A 280 -22.28 -3.11 -7.98
N VAL A 281 -21.39 -3.99 -8.45
CA VAL A 281 -20.14 -4.32 -7.76
C VAL A 281 -18.98 -3.66 -8.51
N PRO A 282 -18.21 -2.74 -7.89
CA PRO A 282 -17.01 -2.20 -8.52
C PRO A 282 -16.01 -3.33 -8.85
N ARG A 283 -15.47 -3.35 -10.08
CA ARG A 283 -14.46 -4.32 -10.49
C ARG A 283 -13.12 -4.04 -9.82
N ALA A 284 -12.52 -5.06 -9.19
CA ALA A 284 -11.07 -5.23 -9.22
C ALA A 284 -10.71 -5.89 -10.56
N VAL A 285 -9.68 -5.40 -11.26
CA VAL A 285 -9.16 -6.06 -12.46
C VAL A 285 -8.51 -7.38 -12.05
N VAL A 286 -9.22 -8.50 -12.22
CA VAL A 286 -8.64 -9.83 -12.10
C VAL A 286 -7.81 -10.10 -13.36
N LYS A 287 -6.48 -9.99 -13.27
CA LYS A 287 -5.59 -10.74 -14.17
C LYS A 287 -5.65 -12.20 -13.72
N ALA A 288 -6.32 -13.04 -14.51
CA ALA A 288 -6.19 -14.49 -14.42
C ALA A 288 -4.68 -14.84 -14.47
N ASP A 289 -4.25 -15.76 -13.61
CA ASP A 289 -2.87 -16.25 -13.40
C ASP A 289 -2.04 -15.61 -12.27
N SER A 290 -2.68 -14.94 -11.30
CA SER A 290 -2.03 -14.66 -10.01
C SER A 290 -2.44 -15.74 -8.99
N PRO A 291 -1.49 -16.43 -8.33
CA PRO A 291 -1.84 -17.37 -7.28
C PRO A 291 -2.50 -16.64 -6.10
N PRO A 292 -3.43 -17.29 -5.37
CA PRO A 292 -4.13 -16.69 -4.24
C PRO A 292 -3.11 -16.24 -3.17
N TRP A 293 -3.35 -15.05 -2.62
CA TRP A 293 -2.41 -14.20 -1.83
C TRP A 293 -1.96 -14.75 -0.47
N GLN A 294 -2.11 -16.04 -0.30
CA GLN A 294 -2.32 -16.62 1.00
C GLN A 294 -1.59 -18.00 1.02
N GLU A 295 -1.30 -18.74 -0.06
CA GLU A 295 -0.45 -19.96 0.09
C GLU A 295 1.06 -19.70 0.40
N ARG A 296 1.35 -18.75 1.28
CA ARG A 296 2.50 -18.80 2.17
C ARG A 296 1.99 -18.76 3.59
N ARG A 297 2.11 -19.90 4.28
CA ARG A 297 2.25 -19.97 5.74
C ARG A 297 2.87 -18.66 6.23
N ALA A 298 2.27 -17.96 7.21
CA ALA A 298 3.13 -17.23 8.13
C ALA A 298 3.99 -18.32 8.77
N PRO A 299 5.27 -18.47 8.40
CA PRO A 299 6.07 -19.45 9.08
C PRO A 299 6.22 -18.86 10.48
N THR A 300 5.91 -19.66 11.50
CA THR A 300 6.24 -19.39 12.90
C THR A 300 7.54 -18.61 12.99
N ALA A 301 7.41 -17.29 13.17
CA ALA A 301 8.49 -16.31 13.16
C ALA A 301 9.53 -16.54 12.03
N VAL A 302 9.31 -15.95 10.86
CA VAL A 302 10.27 -15.92 9.73
C VAL A 302 9.88 -14.73 8.85
N GLN A 303 10.80 -13.78 8.66
CA GLN A 303 10.83 -12.65 7.69
C GLN A 303 9.78 -12.65 6.59
N ALA A 304 9.41 -11.43 6.16
CA ALA A 304 9.04 -11.17 4.78
C ALA A 304 10.16 -11.67 3.84
N LEU A 305 10.16 -12.98 3.58
CA LEU A 305 10.98 -13.65 2.60
C LEU A 305 10.44 -13.22 1.25
N TYR A 306 11.12 -12.26 0.65
CA TYR A 306 11.03 -11.98 -0.77
C TYR A 306 11.50 -13.19 -1.59
N ARG A 307 10.74 -14.28 -1.56
CA ARG A 307 10.93 -15.50 -2.37
C ARG A 307 10.03 -15.54 -3.60
N ASP A 308 9.02 -14.67 -3.69
CA ASP A 308 8.18 -14.51 -4.90
C ASP A 308 8.59 -13.24 -5.63
N GLY A 309 9.70 -13.29 -6.37
CA GLY A 309 10.13 -12.25 -7.32
C GLY A 309 10.51 -10.90 -6.69
N VAL A 310 11.81 -10.67 -6.51
CA VAL A 310 12.34 -9.31 -6.31
C VAL A 310 12.80 -8.78 -7.67
N PRO A 311 12.51 -7.52 -8.05
CA PRO A 311 12.62 -6.99 -9.41
C PRO A 311 14.01 -6.95 -10.05
N HIS A 312 15.09 -7.36 -9.38
CA HIS A 312 16.40 -7.51 -10.05
C HIS A 312 16.44 -8.75 -10.95
N THR A 313 15.63 -9.76 -10.63
CA THR A 313 15.50 -11.01 -11.38
C THR A 313 14.04 -11.44 -11.48
N ASP A 314 13.61 -11.98 -12.61
CA ASP A 314 12.23 -12.44 -12.81
C ASP A 314 11.94 -13.69 -11.98
N ARG A 315 10.71 -14.19 -12.08
CA ARG A 315 10.27 -15.41 -11.37
C ARG A 315 11.07 -16.66 -11.75
N GLN A 316 11.88 -16.59 -12.81
CA GLN A 316 12.78 -17.64 -13.29
C GLN A 316 14.24 -17.37 -12.92
N GLY A 317 14.53 -16.35 -12.13
CA GLY A 317 15.88 -15.96 -11.72
C GLY A 317 16.68 -15.27 -12.83
N ARG A 318 16.06 -14.90 -13.95
CA ARG A 318 16.72 -14.17 -15.04
C ARG A 318 16.79 -12.70 -14.67
N ILE A 319 17.96 -12.11 -14.86
CA ILE A 319 18.19 -10.68 -14.63
C ILE A 319 17.19 -9.86 -15.47
N ILE A 320 16.33 -9.07 -14.80
CA ILE A 320 15.33 -8.21 -15.48
C ILE A 320 16.01 -6.99 -16.12
N MET A 321 17.20 -6.62 -15.65
CA MET A 321 17.96 -5.46 -16.10
C MET A 321 19.43 -5.83 -16.35
N GLN A 322 19.85 -5.83 -17.61
CA GLN A 322 21.24 -6.13 -17.97
C GLN A 322 22.17 -5.08 -17.32
N TYR A 323 22.96 -5.52 -16.34
CA TYR A 323 24.00 -4.69 -15.77
C TYR A 323 25.14 -4.55 -16.78
N GLU A 324 25.34 -3.34 -17.27
CA GLU A 324 26.56 -2.99 -17.99
C GLU A 324 27.55 -2.44 -16.94
N PRO A 325 28.75 -3.02 -16.77
CA PRO A 325 29.74 -2.47 -15.83
C PRO A 325 30.10 -0.99 -16.07
N ALA A 326 29.84 -0.51 -17.29
CA ALA A 326 30.00 0.89 -17.69
C ALA A 326 28.75 1.75 -17.44
N ARG A 327 27.59 1.17 -17.08
CA ARG A 327 26.34 1.86 -16.70
C ARG A 327 25.85 1.36 -15.35
N SER A 328 26.01 2.19 -14.33
CA SER A 328 25.63 1.79 -12.98
C SER A 328 24.13 1.52 -12.89
N PHE A 329 23.82 0.49 -12.09
CA PHE A 329 22.46 0.13 -11.73
C PHE A 329 21.79 1.30 -10.97
N PHE A 330 22.51 1.88 -10.02
CA PHE A 330 22.11 3.05 -9.25
C PHE A 330 22.70 4.32 -9.85
N PRO A 331 21.95 5.41 -9.98
CA PRO A 331 22.41 6.52 -10.77
C PRO A 331 23.79 7.08 -10.41
N ILE A 332 24.68 7.18 -11.39
CA ILE A 332 25.88 7.99 -11.23
C ILE A 332 25.46 9.42 -11.58
N GLY A 333 25.59 10.32 -10.60
CA GLY A 333 25.57 11.79 -10.72
C GLY A 333 24.25 12.51 -11.08
N ILE A 334 23.92 13.54 -10.29
CA ILE A 334 23.49 14.83 -10.86
C ILE A 334 24.53 15.86 -10.40
N TYR A 335 25.20 16.48 -11.36
CA TYR A 335 26.35 17.33 -11.10
C TYR A 335 25.97 18.81 -11.10
N GLY A 336 26.51 19.58 -10.16
CA GLY A 336 26.40 21.03 -10.12
C GLY A 336 27.51 21.61 -9.24
N PRO A 337 28.62 22.12 -9.80
CA PRO A 337 29.68 22.61 -8.95
C PRO A 337 29.35 24.03 -8.52
N ASP A 338 29.34 24.24 -7.23
CA ASP A 338 29.68 25.54 -6.67
C ASP A 338 30.68 25.29 -5.53
N GLY A 339 31.93 25.71 -5.70
CA GLY A 339 33.01 25.57 -4.71
C GLY A 339 34.27 24.82 -5.20
N ASP A 340 35.40 25.08 -4.53
CA ASP A 340 36.72 24.47 -4.73
C ASP A 340 36.78 22.99 -4.26
N LEU A 341 35.76 22.19 -4.57
CA LEU A 341 35.82 20.76 -4.26
C LEU A 341 36.72 20.06 -5.29
N ASP A 342 37.73 19.38 -4.78
CA ASP A 342 38.63 18.60 -5.60
C ASP A 342 37.91 17.38 -6.22
N GLY A 343 38.48 16.84 -7.30
CA GLY A 343 37.89 15.73 -8.04
C GLY A 343 37.72 14.45 -7.22
N GLU A 344 38.54 14.24 -6.18
CA GLU A 344 38.46 13.07 -5.31
C GLU A 344 37.26 13.18 -4.37
N THR A 345 37.03 14.36 -3.79
CA THR A 345 35.83 14.61 -2.97
C THR A 345 34.54 14.38 -3.77
N ILE A 346 34.50 14.78 -5.04
CA ILE A 346 33.33 14.54 -5.91
C ILE A 346 33.14 13.04 -6.17
N ARG A 347 34.22 12.30 -6.44
CA ARG A 347 34.16 10.84 -6.61
C ARG A 347 33.72 10.11 -5.34
N GLN A 348 34.16 10.58 -4.17
CA GLN A 348 33.78 10.02 -2.87
C GLN A 348 32.28 10.19 -2.58
N GLY A 349 31.67 11.30 -2.99
CA GLY A 349 30.22 11.52 -2.85
C GLY A 349 29.38 10.44 -3.55
N GLY A 350 29.96 9.76 -4.54
CA GLY A 350 29.42 8.56 -5.15
C GLY A 350 28.09 8.76 -5.90
N PHE A 351 27.50 7.63 -6.27
CA PHE A 351 26.23 7.51 -6.96
C PHE A 351 25.15 8.38 -6.28
N ASN A 352 24.42 9.19 -7.05
CA ASN A 352 23.17 9.87 -6.63
C ASN A 352 23.25 11.14 -5.77
N THR A 353 24.43 11.71 -5.56
CA THR A 353 24.53 13.03 -4.91
C THR A 353 24.22 14.13 -5.92
N ILE A 354 23.42 15.11 -5.52
CA ILE A 354 22.91 16.22 -6.36
C ILE A 354 23.41 17.54 -5.76
N GLN A 355 23.85 18.48 -6.60
CA GLN A 355 24.23 19.83 -6.17
C GLN A 355 23.74 20.90 -7.16
N ALA A 356 23.69 22.15 -6.71
CA ALA A 356 23.22 23.29 -7.48
C ALA A 356 24.01 23.55 -8.77
N TRP A 357 23.31 23.83 -9.87
CA TRP A 357 23.96 24.10 -11.17
C TRP A 357 24.43 25.55 -11.26
N THR A 358 25.72 25.77 -11.51
CA THR A 358 26.26 27.08 -11.90
C THR A 358 27.05 27.05 -13.22
N MET A 359 27.38 25.85 -13.71
CA MET A 359 28.10 25.58 -14.96
C MET A 359 27.17 25.51 -16.18
N SER A 360 27.75 25.72 -17.37
CA SER A 360 27.08 25.39 -18.64
C SER A 360 26.92 23.88 -18.82
N ALA A 361 26.03 23.49 -19.73
CA ALA A 361 25.80 22.08 -20.07
C ALA A 361 27.07 21.34 -20.47
N GLU A 362 27.90 21.98 -21.29
CA GLU A 362 29.16 21.46 -21.81
C GLU A 362 30.18 21.27 -20.69
N GLN A 363 30.31 22.26 -19.80
CA GLN A 363 31.20 22.20 -18.64
C GLN A 363 30.83 21.07 -17.68
N VAL A 364 29.54 20.79 -17.49
CA VAL A 364 29.06 19.65 -16.70
C VAL A 364 29.48 18.32 -17.32
N LEU A 365 29.37 18.20 -18.65
CA LEU A 365 29.70 16.96 -19.37
C LEU A 365 31.21 16.71 -19.42
N GLU A 366 32.01 17.73 -19.77
CA GLU A 366 33.48 17.69 -19.77
C GLU A 366 33.99 17.27 -18.39
N ARG A 367 33.43 17.86 -17.33
CA ARG A 367 33.85 17.55 -15.97
C ARG A 367 33.42 16.16 -15.51
N ALA A 368 32.25 15.68 -15.94
CA ALA A 368 31.85 14.30 -15.70
C ALA A 368 32.78 13.31 -16.40
N GLU A 369 33.31 13.64 -17.59
CA GLU A 369 34.34 12.81 -18.24
C GLU A 369 35.66 12.78 -17.48
N GLU A 370 36.15 13.95 -17.05
CA GLU A 370 37.38 14.05 -16.25
C GLU A 370 37.32 13.24 -14.95
N LEU A 371 36.12 13.16 -14.36
CA LEU A 371 35.89 12.50 -13.07
C LEU A 371 35.34 11.08 -13.18
N ASP A 372 35.13 10.58 -14.41
CA ASP A 372 34.53 9.27 -14.68
C ASP A 372 33.13 9.08 -14.06
N LEU A 373 32.31 10.13 -14.12
CA LEU A 373 30.92 10.13 -13.64
C LEU A 373 29.95 9.83 -14.78
N GLN A 374 28.82 9.18 -14.46
CA GLN A 374 27.63 9.28 -15.30
C GLN A 374 26.72 10.38 -14.76
N LEU A 375 25.69 10.75 -15.52
CA LEU A 375 24.81 11.86 -15.24
C LEU A 375 23.35 11.52 -15.55
N LEU A 376 22.46 11.96 -14.66
CA LEU A 376 21.05 12.18 -14.95
C LEU A 376 20.86 13.59 -15.50
N TRP A 377 20.40 13.66 -16.74
CA TRP A 377 20.27 14.93 -17.45
C TRP A 377 18.87 15.52 -17.30
N LYS A 378 18.76 16.73 -16.74
CA LYS A 378 17.48 17.44 -16.70
C LYS A 378 17.22 18.16 -18.02
N ALA A 379 16.37 17.62 -18.89
CA ALA A 379 15.99 18.25 -20.15
C ALA A 379 14.50 18.54 -20.20
N CYS A 380 14.16 19.82 -20.35
CA CYS A 380 12.79 20.29 -20.53
C CYS A 380 12.70 21.11 -21.82
N GLY A 381 12.13 20.53 -22.87
CA GLY A 381 11.87 21.23 -24.13
C GLY A 381 11.62 20.24 -25.26
N GLY A 382 10.69 20.56 -26.16
CA GLY A 382 10.33 19.71 -27.30
C GLY A 382 11.45 19.48 -28.31
N ILE A 383 11.10 18.95 -29.48
CA ILE A 383 12.06 18.48 -30.49
C ILE A 383 13.15 19.50 -30.87
N ASP A 384 12.84 20.79 -30.92
CA ASP A 384 13.82 21.83 -31.26
C ASP A 384 14.87 22.06 -30.17
N HIS A 385 14.48 21.91 -28.89
CA HIS A 385 15.42 21.95 -27.77
C HIS A 385 16.37 20.76 -27.85
N TRP A 386 15.83 19.56 -28.06
CA TRP A 386 16.64 18.35 -28.22
C TRP A 386 17.55 18.42 -29.44
N ARG A 387 17.08 18.96 -30.57
CA ARG A 387 17.90 19.15 -31.78
C ARG A 387 19.07 20.09 -31.52
N ALA A 388 18.84 21.21 -30.83
CA ALA A 388 19.90 22.17 -30.49
C ALA A 388 20.90 21.59 -29.46
N LEU A 389 20.43 20.69 -28.60
CA LEU A 389 21.21 20.09 -27.52
C LEU A 389 21.98 18.84 -27.96
N ALA A 390 21.46 18.09 -28.93
CA ALA A 390 22.01 16.83 -29.40
C ALA A 390 23.47 16.96 -29.87
N GLU A 391 23.80 18.02 -30.62
CA GLU A 391 25.18 18.24 -31.11
C GLU A 391 26.19 18.42 -29.97
N LYS A 392 25.76 18.94 -28.82
CA LYS A 392 26.60 19.18 -27.65
C LYS A 392 26.72 17.95 -26.76
N ILE A 393 25.62 17.21 -26.62
CA ILE A 393 25.51 16.08 -25.70
C ILE A 393 26.04 14.78 -26.32
N LYS A 394 25.86 14.59 -27.62
CA LYS A 394 26.17 13.34 -28.32
C LYS A 394 27.62 12.86 -28.18
N PRO A 395 28.66 13.72 -28.17
CA PRO A 395 30.03 13.29 -27.88
C PRO A 395 30.19 12.64 -26.50
N HIS A 396 29.40 13.09 -25.53
CA HIS A 396 29.44 12.67 -24.12
C HIS A 396 28.40 11.60 -23.78
N ARG A 397 27.80 10.94 -24.79
CA ARG A 397 26.71 9.97 -24.61
C ARG A 397 27.02 8.88 -23.58
N SER A 398 28.25 8.36 -23.54
CA SER A 398 28.66 7.32 -22.59
C SER A 398 28.53 7.75 -21.12
N ARG A 399 28.50 9.04 -20.86
CA ARG A 399 28.33 9.65 -19.54
C ARG A 399 26.88 9.86 -19.15
N LEU A 400 25.91 9.62 -20.04
CA LEU A 400 24.51 9.84 -19.73
C LEU A 400 23.85 8.53 -19.32
N LEU A 401 23.17 8.57 -18.18
CA LEU A 401 22.47 7.43 -17.63
C LEU A 401 20.96 7.49 -17.87
N ALA A 402 20.33 8.64 -17.67
CA ALA A 402 18.92 8.85 -17.99
C ALA A 402 18.60 10.34 -18.18
N ASN A 403 17.44 10.63 -18.75
CA ASN A 403 16.87 11.95 -18.86
C ASN A 403 15.75 12.14 -17.84
N TYR A 404 15.92 13.14 -16.98
CA TYR A 404 14.92 13.61 -16.06
C TYR A 404 14.11 14.74 -16.71
N ALA A 405 12.90 14.43 -17.18
CA ALA A 405 12.15 15.33 -18.03
C ALA A 405 11.34 16.36 -17.24
N ILE A 406 10.65 15.92 -16.20
CA ILE A 406 9.69 16.74 -15.45
C ILE A 406 9.74 16.34 -13.98
N ASP A 407 9.68 17.37 -13.14
CA ASP A 407 9.59 17.27 -11.70
C ASP A 407 8.14 17.48 -11.26
N GLU A 408 7.56 16.49 -10.58
CA GLU A 408 6.21 16.47 -10.01
C GLU A 408 5.21 17.26 -10.87
N PRO A 409 4.71 16.69 -12.00
CA PRO A 409 3.96 17.41 -13.03
C PRO A 409 2.90 18.37 -12.46
N TYR A 410 2.27 17.94 -11.37
CA TYR A 410 1.35 18.66 -10.51
C TYR A 410 1.77 20.12 -10.16
N GLN A 411 3.06 20.39 -9.93
CA GLN A 411 3.56 21.71 -9.56
C GLN A 411 3.62 22.73 -10.71
N MET A 412 3.51 22.29 -11.98
CA MET A 412 3.64 23.20 -13.13
C MET A 412 2.47 24.21 -13.27
N THR A 413 1.49 24.20 -12.36
CA THR A 413 0.30 25.08 -12.41
C THR A 413 0.36 26.38 -11.59
N THR A 414 1.40 26.73 -10.82
CA THR A 414 1.31 27.94 -9.96
C THR A 414 2.53 28.88 -9.91
N GLY A 415 2.30 30.11 -10.40
CA GLY A 415 2.84 31.28 -9.71
C GLY A 415 2.11 31.45 -8.38
N SER A 416 2.74 31.01 -7.29
CA SER A 416 2.37 31.29 -5.88
C SER A 416 0.91 31.04 -5.48
N GLY A 417 0.61 29.83 -5.01
CA GLY A 417 -0.60 29.52 -4.24
C GLY A 417 -0.96 28.04 -4.29
N PHE A 418 -0.53 27.26 -3.29
CA PHE A 418 -0.77 25.81 -3.20
C PHE A 418 -2.28 25.51 -3.17
N THR A 419 -2.83 25.04 -4.28
CA THR A 419 -4.16 24.44 -4.33
C THR A 419 -4.06 23.11 -5.08
N TRP A 420 -4.18 22.00 -4.35
CA TRP A 420 -4.20 20.59 -4.80
C TRP A 420 -5.19 20.39 -5.97
N LYS A 421 -4.74 20.56 -7.23
CA LYS A 421 -5.51 20.29 -8.46
C LYS A 421 -5.48 18.82 -8.87
N ASP A 422 -6.55 18.37 -9.51
CA ASP A 422 -6.77 17.01 -9.99
C ASP A 422 -5.79 16.62 -11.14
N PRO A 423 -4.98 15.55 -11.01
CA PRO A 423 -4.15 15.00 -12.09
C PRO A 423 -4.90 14.72 -13.41
N MET A 424 -6.22 14.51 -13.39
CA MET A 424 -7.01 14.38 -14.62
C MET A 424 -7.15 15.70 -15.37
N ASP A 425 -7.21 16.85 -14.67
CA ASP A 425 -7.20 18.20 -15.30
C ASP A 425 -5.89 18.41 -16.08
N MET A 426 -4.78 17.86 -15.57
CA MET A 426 -3.49 17.94 -16.26
C MET A 426 -3.43 17.12 -17.55
N ILE A 427 -4.00 15.91 -17.53
CA ILE A 427 -4.13 15.06 -18.73
C ILE A 427 -5.04 15.76 -19.74
N GLN A 428 -6.17 16.32 -19.30
CA GLN A 428 -7.08 17.09 -20.14
C GLN A 428 -6.43 18.33 -20.75
N ARG A 429 -5.54 19.01 -20.01
CA ARG A 429 -4.73 20.14 -20.49
C ARG A 429 -3.60 19.74 -21.45
N GLY A 430 -3.40 18.44 -21.69
CA GLY A 430 -2.43 17.92 -22.65
C GLY A 430 -1.00 17.81 -22.15
N TRP A 431 -0.73 17.98 -20.85
CA TRP A 431 0.65 17.98 -20.35
C TRP A 431 1.31 16.60 -20.39
N HIS A 432 0.51 15.55 -20.18
CA HIS A 432 0.96 14.16 -20.39
C HIS A 432 1.35 13.91 -21.84
N ARG A 433 0.58 14.45 -22.81
CA ARG A 433 0.91 14.38 -24.23
C ARG A 433 2.23 15.10 -24.53
N THR A 434 2.42 16.31 -23.99
CA THR A 434 3.68 17.05 -24.15
C THR A 434 4.87 16.27 -23.58
N PHE A 435 4.70 15.57 -22.46
CA PHE A 435 5.74 14.68 -21.95
C PHE A 435 6.03 13.51 -22.89
N ALA A 436 5.00 12.83 -23.38
CA ALA A 436 5.17 11.72 -24.32
C ALA A 436 5.88 12.18 -25.61
N GLU A 437 5.52 13.37 -26.13
CA GLU A 437 6.18 14.01 -27.27
C GLU A 437 7.65 14.35 -26.97
N ASN A 438 7.95 14.92 -25.79
CA ASN A 438 9.32 15.22 -25.36
C ASN A 438 10.16 13.95 -25.20
N ARG A 439 9.58 12.87 -24.66
CA ARG A 439 10.24 11.58 -24.55
C ARG A 439 10.52 10.99 -25.93
N GLN A 440 9.56 11.04 -26.85
CA GLN A 440 9.76 10.59 -28.22
C GLN A 440 10.86 11.38 -28.93
N ALA A 441 10.86 12.70 -28.76
CA ALA A 441 11.91 13.58 -29.26
C ALA A 441 13.29 13.22 -28.68
N ALA A 442 13.39 12.94 -27.39
CA ALA A 442 14.64 12.49 -26.77
C ALA A 442 15.15 11.18 -27.40
N HIS A 443 14.25 10.22 -27.61
CA HIS A 443 14.57 8.92 -28.23
C HIS A 443 14.95 9.00 -29.70
N GLU A 444 14.54 10.05 -30.43
CA GLU A 444 15.02 10.30 -31.80
C GLU A 444 16.53 10.57 -31.85
N PHE A 445 17.07 11.24 -30.83
CA PHE A 445 18.50 11.55 -30.75
C PHE A 445 19.29 10.55 -29.90
N PHE A 446 18.67 9.98 -28.87
CA PHE A 446 19.29 9.09 -27.87
C PHE A 446 18.36 7.90 -27.52
N PRO A 447 18.23 6.91 -28.43
CA PRO A 447 17.23 5.83 -28.32
C PRO A 447 17.44 4.87 -27.14
N ASP A 448 18.64 4.86 -26.57
CA ASP A 448 19.04 3.97 -25.48
C ASP A 448 19.12 4.69 -24.12
N LEU A 449 18.69 5.96 -24.05
CA LEU A 449 18.73 6.77 -22.84
C LEU A 449 17.32 6.87 -22.24
N PRO A 450 17.03 6.24 -21.09
CA PRO A 450 15.69 6.24 -20.52
C PRO A 450 15.24 7.64 -20.11
N VAL A 451 13.96 7.94 -20.29
CA VAL A 451 13.33 9.22 -19.91
C VAL A 451 12.32 8.97 -18.80
N PHE A 452 12.38 9.76 -17.72
CA PHE A 452 11.49 9.60 -16.59
C PHE A 452 11.04 10.92 -15.98
N VAL A 453 9.99 10.84 -15.17
CA VAL A 453 9.46 11.94 -14.38
C VAL A 453 9.49 11.57 -12.90
N ASN A 454 9.71 12.57 -12.06
CA ASN A 454 9.59 12.43 -10.61
C ASN A 454 8.12 12.63 -10.21
N MET A 455 7.64 11.80 -9.29
CA MET A 455 6.23 11.65 -9.00
C MET A 455 6.01 11.66 -7.49
N SER A 456 5.20 12.60 -7.02
CA SER A 456 4.90 12.77 -5.59
C SER A 456 4.00 11.65 -5.07
N PRO A 457 4.23 11.11 -3.86
CA PRO A 457 3.41 10.05 -3.27
C PRO A 457 2.13 10.59 -2.60
N VAL A 458 1.95 11.91 -2.52
CA VAL A 458 1.04 12.61 -1.57
C VAL A 458 -0.46 12.55 -1.95
N VAL A 459 -0.94 11.63 -2.78
CA VAL A 459 -2.37 11.68 -3.19
C VAL A 459 -3.06 10.31 -3.14
N ASP A 460 -3.91 10.14 -2.11
CA ASP A 460 -4.83 9.01 -1.91
C ASP A 460 -5.93 8.86 -3.01
N ALA A 461 -5.89 9.67 -4.07
CA ALA A 461 -6.61 9.49 -5.33
C ALA A 461 -6.07 10.54 -6.32
N PRO A 462 -5.33 10.15 -7.38
CA PRO A 462 -5.82 9.26 -8.43
C PRO A 462 -4.74 8.30 -8.99
N GLN A 463 -4.89 7.00 -8.73
CA GLN A 463 -3.99 5.99 -9.29
C GLN A 463 -4.03 5.91 -10.83
N HIS A 464 -5.13 6.31 -11.48
CA HIS A 464 -5.22 6.30 -12.95
C HIS A 464 -4.32 7.36 -13.60
N GLY A 465 -4.42 8.63 -13.17
CA GLY A 465 -3.65 9.71 -13.79
C GLY A 465 -2.14 9.51 -13.66
N TRP A 466 -1.67 9.11 -12.48
CA TRP A 466 -0.25 8.82 -12.26
C TRP A 466 0.21 7.53 -12.92
N GLY A 467 -0.67 6.54 -13.03
CA GLY A 467 -0.47 5.35 -13.83
C GLY A 467 -0.10 5.68 -15.28
N GLU A 468 -0.78 6.65 -15.90
CA GLU A 468 -0.50 7.10 -17.27
C GLU A 468 0.90 7.73 -17.42
N TRP A 469 1.38 8.48 -16.43
CA TRP A 469 2.71 9.08 -16.45
C TRP A 469 3.83 8.05 -16.26
N ILE A 470 3.65 7.09 -15.35
CA ILE A 470 4.58 5.98 -15.14
C ILE A 470 4.55 5.03 -16.36
N ALA A 471 3.38 4.80 -16.94
CA ALA A 471 3.22 4.02 -18.17
C ALA A 471 3.92 4.68 -19.36
N ALA A 472 3.88 6.01 -19.46
CA ALA A 472 4.58 6.77 -20.50
C ALA A 472 6.10 6.94 -20.25
N SER A 473 6.59 6.75 -19.03
CA SER A 473 8.01 6.86 -18.67
C SER A 473 8.78 5.57 -18.94
N ASP A 474 10.10 5.64 -19.11
CA ASP A 474 10.97 4.46 -19.23
C ASP A 474 11.32 3.85 -17.86
N ILE A 475 11.29 4.67 -16.81
CA ILE A 475 11.55 4.28 -15.42
C ILE A 475 10.33 4.64 -14.58
N ALA A 476 9.95 3.76 -13.67
CA ALA A 476 8.99 4.08 -12.61
C ALA A 476 9.75 4.73 -11.46
N SER A 477 9.50 6.01 -11.17
CA SER A 477 10.12 6.68 -10.02
C SER A 477 9.05 7.32 -9.15
N LEU A 478 9.29 7.30 -7.83
CA LEU A 478 8.42 7.91 -6.83
C LEU A 478 9.28 8.64 -5.81
N ASP A 479 8.90 9.89 -5.54
CA ASP A 479 9.29 10.58 -4.32
C ASP A 479 8.73 9.81 -3.14
N ASN A 480 9.52 9.68 -2.08
CA ASN A 480 9.04 9.10 -0.84
C ASN A 480 9.33 10.03 0.32
N TYR A 481 8.31 10.63 0.95
CA TYR A 481 8.49 11.55 2.09
C TYR A 481 8.20 10.83 3.43
N PRO A 482 8.99 9.84 3.87
CA PRO A 482 8.62 9.03 5.03
C PRO A 482 8.78 9.81 6.36
N PHE A 483 9.44 10.98 6.35
CA PHE A 483 9.75 11.75 7.57
C PHE A 483 8.85 12.98 7.77
N ARG A 484 7.55 12.83 7.51
CA ARG A 484 6.55 13.88 7.76
C ARG A 484 6.24 13.97 9.26
N ASN A 485 6.45 15.13 9.87
CA ASN A 485 5.99 15.43 11.22
C ASN A 485 4.49 15.78 11.18
N GLY A 486 3.66 14.76 11.00
CA GLY A 486 2.21 14.90 10.81
C GLY A 486 1.41 14.36 11.99
N GLY A 487 1.41 15.05 13.13
CA GLY A 487 0.38 14.92 14.19
C GLY A 487 0.25 13.58 14.95
N THR A 488 0.86 12.48 14.50
CA THR A 488 0.84 11.17 15.19
C THR A 488 2.09 10.89 16.02
N GLY A 489 3.13 11.72 15.90
CA GLY A 489 4.35 11.64 16.71
C GLY A 489 5.31 10.48 16.38
N ARG A 490 5.05 9.67 15.35
CA ARG A 490 5.97 8.62 14.88
C ARG A 490 6.49 8.92 13.48
N SER A 491 7.82 8.92 13.33
CA SER A 491 8.51 8.94 12.04
C SER A 491 8.72 7.51 11.59
N ASP A 492 7.71 6.90 10.97
CA ASP A 492 7.69 5.45 10.75
C ASP A 492 7.86 5.11 9.26
N LEU A 493 8.98 4.46 8.91
CA LEU A 493 9.27 3.96 7.56
C LEU A 493 8.32 2.81 7.15
N SER A 494 7.64 2.21 8.14
CA SER A 494 6.62 1.15 7.98
C SER A 494 5.21 1.68 7.73
N CYS A 495 5.02 3.01 7.71
CA CYS A 495 3.72 3.66 7.50
C CYS A 495 2.87 2.94 6.45
N PRO A 496 1.68 2.43 6.79
CA PRO A 496 0.89 1.63 5.86
C PRO A 496 0.44 2.43 4.63
N THR A 497 0.37 3.76 4.72
CA THR A 497 -0.06 4.65 3.63
C THR A 497 1.11 5.12 2.74
N PHE A 498 2.27 5.44 3.33
CA PHE A 498 3.40 6.06 2.62
C PHE A 498 4.76 5.35 2.85
N GLY A 499 4.75 4.16 3.42
CA GLY A 499 5.96 3.40 3.75
C GLY A 499 6.70 2.92 2.52
N ILE A 500 8.02 2.78 2.64
CA ILE A 500 8.93 2.34 1.57
C ILE A 500 8.43 1.07 0.85
N PRO A 501 7.97 0.00 1.56
CA PRO A 501 7.52 -1.22 0.90
C PRO A 501 6.35 -1.00 -0.07
N ARG A 502 5.36 -0.20 0.36
CA ARG A 502 4.14 0.06 -0.42
C ARG A 502 4.44 0.93 -1.64
N THR A 503 5.24 1.97 -1.46
CA THR A 503 5.64 2.90 -2.53
C THR A 503 6.38 2.16 -3.64
N LEU A 504 7.38 1.34 -3.30
CA LEU A 504 8.14 0.58 -4.29
C LEU A 504 7.31 -0.51 -4.97
N TRP A 505 6.46 -1.20 -4.22
CA TRP A 505 5.54 -2.17 -4.81
C TRP A 505 4.54 -1.52 -5.78
N ALA A 506 4.00 -0.35 -5.44
CA ALA A 506 3.09 0.40 -6.31
C ALA A 506 3.80 0.82 -7.61
N ALA A 507 5.02 1.38 -7.52
CA ALA A 507 5.82 1.73 -8.71
C ALA A 507 6.07 0.52 -9.61
N ALA A 508 6.49 -0.61 -9.02
CA ALA A 508 6.74 -1.85 -9.76
C ALA A 508 5.47 -2.37 -10.43
N THR A 509 4.34 -2.33 -9.74
CA THR A 509 3.05 -2.83 -10.23
C THR A 509 2.52 -1.99 -11.39
N VAL A 510 2.56 -0.67 -11.28
CA VAL A 510 2.17 0.26 -12.36
C VAL A 510 3.08 0.09 -13.58
N GLY A 511 4.37 -0.16 -13.36
CA GLY A 511 5.33 -0.50 -14.41
C GLY A 511 5.21 -1.92 -14.97
N ASN A 512 4.18 -2.71 -14.60
CA ASN A 512 4.01 -4.12 -14.94
C ASN A 512 5.24 -5.00 -14.62
N GLN A 513 6.09 -4.57 -13.69
CA GLN A 513 7.38 -5.22 -13.34
C GLN A 513 8.35 -5.35 -14.53
N THR A 514 8.11 -4.65 -15.64
CA THR A 514 8.97 -4.65 -16.83
C THR A 514 9.89 -3.44 -16.88
N LYS A 515 9.72 -2.48 -15.96
CA LYS A 515 10.48 -1.24 -15.91
C LYS A 515 11.37 -1.19 -14.67
N PRO A 516 12.51 -0.50 -14.75
CA PRO A 516 13.30 -0.15 -13.58
C PRO A 516 12.46 0.67 -12.59
N VAL A 517 12.72 0.48 -11.29
CA VAL A 517 12.06 1.23 -10.20
C VAL A 517 13.11 2.04 -9.47
N TRP A 518 13.02 3.36 -9.56
CA TRP A 518 13.97 4.27 -8.90
C TRP A 518 13.32 4.90 -7.67
N LEU A 519 13.94 4.65 -6.51
CA LEU A 519 13.56 5.25 -5.24
C LEU A 519 14.14 6.65 -5.18
N ILE A 520 13.29 7.65 -4.95
CA ILE A 520 13.76 9.00 -4.71
C ILE A 520 13.65 9.28 -3.21
N VAL A 521 14.77 9.66 -2.62
CA VAL A 521 14.92 10.03 -1.21
C VAL A 521 14.95 11.56 -1.14
N PRO A 522 13.81 12.21 -0.83
CA PRO A 522 13.71 13.65 -0.69
C PRO A 522 14.28 14.12 0.64
N GLY A 523 14.54 15.41 0.69
CA GLY A 523 15.06 16.07 1.86
C GLY A 523 14.64 17.54 1.81
N PHE A 524 13.67 17.77 2.67
CA PHE A 524 13.21 19.02 3.27
C PHE A 524 12.84 20.23 2.41
N GLU A 525 11.63 20.75 2.68
CA GLU A 525 11.06 22.03 2.25
C GLU A 525 11.14 23.10 3.34
N GLN A 526 11.50 24.35 2.99
CA GLN A 526 11.44 25.46 3.95
C GLN A 526 10.03 25.57 4.58
N PRO A 527 9.91 25.84 5.90
CA PRO A 527 8.61 26.10 6.49
C PRO A 527 8.00 27.30 5.76
N ILE A 528 6.91 27.09 5.04
CA ILE A 528 6.11 28.18 4.54
C ILE A 528 5.45 28.79 5.79
N PRO A 529 5.57 30.10 6.07
CA PRO A 529 5.09 30.71 7.31
C PRO A 529 3.58 30.56 7.61
N GLN A 530 2.83 29.90 6.74
CA GLN A 530 1.37 29.75 6.74
C GLN A 530 0.89 28.30 6.54
N ALA A 531 1.81 27.32 6.41
CA ALA A 531 1.45 25.91 6.28
C ALA A 531 2.22 25.10 7.32
N ASP A 532 1.51 24.28 8.08
CA ASP A 532 2.05 23.30 9.05
C ASP A 532 2.79 22.13 8.36
N SER A 533 3.53 22.37 7.27
CA SER A 533 4.31 21.35 6.57
C SER A 533 5.69 21.18 7.24
N TYR A 534 5.76 20.23 8.17
CA TYR A 534 6.98 19.89 8.89
C TYR A 534 7.61 18.61 8.31
N PHE A 535 8.42 18.72 7.26
CA PHE A 535 9.37 17.64 6.94
C PHE A 535 10.61 17.79 7.83
N ARG A 536 11.42 16.74 8.07
CA ARG A 536 12.73 16.88 8.74
C ARG A 536 13.83 16.19 7.95
N PHE A 537 15.08 16.58 8.20
CA PHE A 537 16.22 15.80 7.70
C PHE A 537 16.16 14.39 8.30
N PRO A 538 16.38 13.33 7.50
CA PRO A 538 16.65 12.02 8.07
C PRO A 538 17.89 12.10 8.95
N THR A 539 17.96 11.22 9.94
CA THR A 539 19.24 10.88 10.59
C THR A 539 20.07 9.99 9.65
N PRO A 540 21.39 9.87 9.87
CA PRO A 540 22.22 8.89 9.17
C PRO A 540 21.65 7.45 9.17
N ALA A 541 21.16 6.99 10.32
CA ALA A 541 20.54 5.67 10.47
C ALA A 541 19.27 5.54 9.62
N GLU A 542 18.40 6.55 9.66
CA GLU A 542 17.19 6.61 8.84
C GLU A 542 17.50 6.63 7.35
N LEU A 543 18.51 7.39 6.91
CA LEU A 543 18.95 7.39 5.50
C LEU A 543 19.42 6.00 5.08
N ARG A 544 20.23 5.33 5.90
CA ARG A 544 20.72 3.98 5.66
C ARG A 544 19.56 2.97 5.56
N ALA A 545 18.65 3.00 6.53
CA ALA A 545 17.46 2.15 6.53
C ALA A 545 16.60 2.38 5.29
N VAL A 546 16.40 3.62 4.86
CA VAL A 546 15.62 3.94 3.65
C VAL A 546 16.24 3.28 2.41
N VAL A 547 17.55 3.41 2.23
CA VAL A 547 18.25 2.90 1.05
C VAL A 547 18.26 1.37 1.04
N TYR A 548 18.65 0.74 2.14
CA TYR A 548 18.72 -0.72 2.21
C TYR A 548 17.34 -1.37 2.20
N ALA A 549 16.33 -0.77 2.83
CA ALA A 549 14.95 -1.22 2.66
C ALA A 549 14.56 -1.10 1.19
N GLY A 550 14.89 0.02 0.54
CA GLY A 550 14.64 0.20 -0.89
C GLY A 550 15.20 -0.93 -1.75
N ILE A 551 16.46 -1.32 -1.50
CA ILE A 551 17.14 -2.42 -2.20
C ILE A 551 16.47 -3.76 -1.90
N ILE A 552 16.17 -4.07 -0.63
CA ILE A 552 15.43 -5.28 -0.22
C ILE A 552 14.09 -5.36 -0.96
N HIS A 553 13.44 -4.22 -1.18
CA HIS A 553 12.16 -4.07 -1.85
C HIS A 553 12.26 -3.91 -3.37
N GLY A 554 13.47 -3.97 -3.96
CA GLY A 554 13.64 -4.03 -5.40
C GLY A 554 13.93 -2.72 -6.12
N ALA A 555 14.28 -1.65 -5.40
CA ALA A 555 14.73 -0.42 -6.02
C ALA A 555 15.97 -0.71 -6.88
N THR A 556 15.85 -0.50 -8.19
CA THR A 556 16.96 -0.65 -9.13
C THR A 556 17.78 0.62 -9.24
N GLY A 557 17.28 1.75 -8.73
CA GLY A 557 17.99 3.01 -8.61
C GLY A 557 17.58 3.75 -7.34
N VAL A 558 18.45 4.61 -6.82
CA VAL A 558 18.20 5.46 -5.64
C VAL A 558 18.59 6.87 -6.03
N ILE A 559 17.87 7.92 -5.67
CA ILE A 559 18.25 9.32 -5.95
C ILE A 559 18.17 10.13 -4.67
N TYR A 560 19.21 10.88 -4.29
CA TYR A 560 19.20 11.71 -3.07
C TYR A 560 18.91 13.18 -3.39
N PHE A 561 17.71 13.67 -3.08
CA PHE A 561 17.39 15.10 -3.02
C PHE A 561 17.44 15.53 -1.56
N VAL A 562 18.27 16.50 -1.13
CA VAL A 562 18.34 16.90 0.32
C VAL A 562 18.20 18.40 0.59
N SER A 563 17.72 19.15 -0.39
CA SER A 563 17.23 20.50 -0.14
C SER A 563 16.16 20.81 -1.17
N ASP A 564 14.91 20.58 -0.78
CA ASP A 564 13.78 20.65 -1.68
C ASP A 564 12.72 21.63 -1.18
N GLY A 565 12.86 22.91 -1.56
CA GLY A 565 11.76 23.86 -1.44
C GLY A 565 11.66 24.80 -2.62
N PRO A 566 10.53 25.52 -2.79
CA PRO A 566 10.32 26.42 -3.92
C PRO A 566 11.45 27.44 -4.12
N LEU A 567 12.09 27.86 -3.02
CA LEU A 567 13.25 28.76 -3.05
C LEU A 567 14.56 28.06 -3.46
N ALA A 568 14.78 26.83 -3.03
CA ALA A 568 15.93 26.01 -3.40
C ALA A 568 15.82 25.58 -4.88
N ARG A 569 14.63 25.12 -5.32
CA ARG A 569 14.32 24.82 -6.73
C ARG A 569 14.49 26.05 -7.63
N ARG A 570 14.01 27.24 -7.21
CA ARG A 570 14.23 28.51 -7.94
C ARG A 570 15.68 28.99 -7.92
N ALA A 571 16.47 28.57 -6.94
CA ALA A 571 17.92 28.79 -6.92
C ALA A 571 18.69 27.69 -7.65
N GLN A 572 17.99 26.72 -8.28
CA GLN A 572 18.55 25.50 -8.85
C GLN A 572 19.40 24.70 -7.85
N CYS A 573 19.22 24.89 -6.55
CA CYS A 573 19.92 24.20 -5.49
C CYS A 573 19.07 23.03 -5.00
N ILE A 574 19.43 21.82 -5.41
CA ILE A 574 18.76 20.59 -4.98
C ILE A 574 19.87 19.59 -4.60
N GLY A 575 19.78 18.94 -3.43
CA GLY A 575 20.63 17.81 -3.06
C GLY A 575 21.53 17.95 -1.82
N LEU A 576 22.42 16.97 -1.65
CA LEU A 576 23.42 16.89 -0.57
C LEU A 576 24.74 17.51 -1.03
N ALA A 577 25.30 18.39 -0.22
CA ALA A 577 26.70 18.82 -0.37
C ALA A 577 27.46 18.48 0.91
N ARG A 578 28.72 18.06 0.76
CA ARG A 578 29.67 17.89 1.88
C ARG A 578 29.85 19.22 2.62
N ASP A 579 30.02 20.28 1.85
CA ASP A 579 30.24 21.65 2.32
C ASP A 579 29.14 22.58 1.78
N PRO A 580 27.91 22.50 2.33
CA PRO A 580 26.83 23.35 1.85
C PRO A 580 27.12 24.83 2.13
N HIS A 581 26.92 25.67 1.12
CA HIS A 581 27.17 27.11 1.22
C HIS A 581 26.36 27.75 2.35
N ALA A 582 26.91 28.79 2.96
CA ALA A 582 26.19 29.56 3.96
C ALA A 582 24.93 30.23 3.36
N ALA A 583 24.98 30.54 2.07
CA ALA A 583 23.93 31.24 1.35
C ALA A 583 23.94 30.88 -0.15
N TYR A 584 22.76 30.62 -0.73
CA TYR A 584 22.61 30.36 -2.16
C TYR A 584 21.91 31.53 -2.88
N PRO A 585 22.38 31.96 -4.05
CA PRO A 585 21.75 33.02 -4.84
C PRO A 585 20.44 32.53 -5.49
N ARG A 586 19.39 33.36 -5.50
CA ARG A 586 18.16 33.05 -6.26
C ARG A 586 18.37 33.28 -7.77
N GLN A 587 17.99 32.33 -8.62
CA GLN A 587 17.93 32.57 -10.07
C GLN A 587 16.63 33.30 -10.44
N LYS A 588 16.69 34.62 -10.41
CA LYS A 588 16.08 35.58 -11.35
C LYS A 588 16.04 36.97 -10.69
N ASN A 589 16.82 37.89 -11.25
CA ASN A 589 16.76 39.35 -11.08
C ASN A 589 16.91 39.98 -9.68
N ASP A 590 17.07 39.21 -8.59
CA ASP A 590 17.40 39.80 -7.29
C ASP A 590 18.58 39.10 -6.61
N LYS A 591 19.79 39.47 -7.05
CA LYS A 591 21.08 39.04 -6.46
C LYS A 591 21.23 39.42 -4.97
N LYS A 592 20.28 40.17 -4.38
CA LYS A 592 20.33 40.61 -2.99
C LYS A 592 19.59 39.68 -2.02
N SER A 593 18.73 38.77 -2.50
CA SER A 593 18.03 37.82 -1.62
C SER A 593 18.70 36.44 -1.65
N LEU A 594 19.33 36.08 -0.52
CA LEU A 594 20.03 34.82 -0.32
C LEU A 594 19.13 33.82 0.40
N VAL A 595 19.23 32.54 0.03
CA VAL A 595 18.68 31.44 0.84
C VAL A 595 19.76 31.01 1.81
N THR A 596 19.64 31.41 3.09
CA THR A 596 20.62 31.10 4.12
C THR A 596 20.34 29.75 4.76
N ALA A 597 21.28 28.81 4.67
CA ALA A 597 21.26 27.58 5.48
C ALA A 597 21.67 27.93 6.91
N SER A 598 20.95 27.43 7.92
CA SER A 598 21.42 27.56 9.31
C SER A 598 22.67 26.68 9.53
N PRO A 599 23.54 26.99 10.51
CA PRO A 599 24.66 26.12 10.87
C PRO A 599 24.27 24.66 11.10
N MET A 600 23.15 24.41 11.79
CA MET A 600 22.66 23.05 12.05
C MET A 600 22.31 22.29 10.76
N LYS A 601 21.58 22.94 9.83
CA LYS A 601 21.29 22.37 8.51
C LYS A 601 22.55 22.01 7.72
N ARG A 602 23.61 22.80 7.85
CA ARG A 602 24.90 22.49 7.21
C ARG A 602 25.57 21.26 7.80
N ILE A 603 25.58 21.14 9.13
CA ILE A 603 26.09 19.96 9.84
C ILE A 603 25.29 18.71 9.43
N GLN A 604 23.95 18.80 9.41
CA GLN A 604 23.08 17.69 9.02
C GLN A 604 23.29 17.27 7.56
N SER A 605 23.35 18.22 6.62
CA SER A 605 23.65 17.93 5.21
C SER A 605 25.02 17.26 5.05
N ARG A 606 26.05 17.71 5.79
CA ARG A 606 27.37 17.06 5.75
C ARG A 606 27.30 15.62 6.24
N ALA A 607 26.68 15.39 7.39
CA ALA A 607 26.54 14.04 7.96
C ALA A 607 25.79 13.10 7.01
N LEU A 608 24.74 13.59 6.35
CA LEU A 608 24.00 12.82 5.36
C LEU A 608 24.80 12.58 4.08
N TRP A 609 25.62 13.54 3.64
CA TRP A 609 26.55 13.35 2.53
C TRP A 609 27.59 12.27 2.84
N GLU A 610 28.19 12.31 4.03
CA GLU A 610 29.16 11.31 4.47
C GLU A 610 28.54 9.92 4.56
N THR A 611 27.30 9.86 5.06
CA THR A 611 26.52 8.61 5.13
C THR A 611 26.19 8.08 3.73
N ALA A 612 25.75 8.94 2.81
CA ALA A 612 25.47 8.56 1.43
C ALA A 612 26.73 8.06 0.71
N ALA A 613 27.87 8.74 0.90
CA ALA A 613 29.16 8.33 0.38
C ALA A 613 29.56 6.93 0.90
N GLN A 614 29.38 6.68 2.19
CA GLN A 614 29.62 5.37 2.79
C GLN A 614 28.71 4.29 2.19
N ILE A 615 27.39 4.53 2.17
CA ILE A 615 26.42 3.59 1.58
C ILE A 615 26.80 3.29 0.12
N ASN A 616 27.16 4.29 -0.66
CA ASN A 616 27.56 4.11 -2.06
C ASN A 616 28.79 3.21 -2.22
N ALA A 617 29.79 3.32 -1.34
CA ALA A 617 30.95 2.44 -1.36
C ALA A 617 30.56 0.98 -1.07
N GLU A 618 29.70 0.77 -0.08
CA GLU A 618 29.18 -0.56 0.27
C GLU A 618 28.35 -1.16 -0.88
N LEU A 619 27.45 -0.38 -1.48
CA LEU A 619 26.64 -0.84 -2.62
C LEU A 619 27.48 -1.18 -3.85
N LYS A 620 28.59 -0.46 -4.07
CA LYS A 620 29.55 -0.80 -5.13
C LYS A 620 30.19 -2.17 -4.89
N GLU A 621 30.60 -2.47 -3.66
CA GLU A 621 31.11 -3.79 -3.28
C GLU A 621 30.03 -4.87 -3.39
N LEU A 622 28.81 -4.56 -2.98
CA LEU A 622 27.66 -5.47 -3.01
C LEU A 622 27.02 -5.61 -4.40
N THR A 623 27.43 -4.85 -5.41
CA THR A 623 26.78 -4.83 -6.73
C THR A 623 26.64 -6.24 -7.35
N PRO A 624 27.68 -7.10 -7.39
CA PRO A 624 27.54 -8.47 -7.90
C PRO A 624 26.51 -9.31 -7.14
N VAL A 625 26.34 -9.04 -5.85
CA VAL A 625 25.42 -9.74 -4.94
C VAL A 625 24.00 -9.21 -5.07
N ILE A 626 23.81 -7.89 -5.18
CA ILE A 626 22.49 -7.28 -5.37
C ILE A 626 21.86 -7.79 -6.67
N LEU A 627 22.68 -7.90 -7.71
CA LEU A 627 22.30 -8.37 -9.05
C LEU A 627 22.23 -9.89 -9.16
N SER A 628 22.71 -10.63 -8.16
CA SER A 628 22.59 -12.08 -8.17
C SER A 628 21.13 -12.51 -7.96
N PRO A 629 20.72 -13.69 -8.48
CA PRO A 629 19.38 -14.21 -8.25
C PRO A 629 19.08 -14.28 -6.77
N THR A 630 17.86 -13.92 -6.39
CA THR A 630 17.42 -14.21 -5.02
C THR A 630 17.48 -15.71 -4.78
N VAL A 631 17.89 -16.14 -3.58
CA VAL A 631 18.03 -17.55 -3.26
C VAL A 631 16.75 -18.33 -3.55
N GLY A 632 16.91 -19.53 -4.11
CA GLY A 632 15.81 -20.41 -4.47
C GLY A 632 15.08 -21.00 -3.25
N PRO A 633 14.00 -21.77 -3.48
CA PRO A 633 13.24 -22.42 -2.41
C PRO A 633 14.05 -23.45 -1.62
N ASP A 634 15.20 -23.87 -2.14
CA ASP A 634 16.16 -24.81 -1.55
C ASP A 634 17.00 -24.21 -0.41
N VAL A 635 17.03 -22.88 -0.27
CA VAL A 635 17.73 -22.19 0.82
C VAL A 635 16.73 -21.56 1.80
N ALA A 636 16.58 -22.20 2.95
CA ALA A 636 15.63 -21.82 3.98
C ALA A 636 16.27 -21.00 5.12
N TYR A 637 15.82 -19.75 5.30
CA TYR A 637 16.18 -18.89 6.42
C TYR A 637 14.97 -18.09 6.94
N ALA A 638 15.13 -17.48 8.12
CA ALA A 638 14.09 -16.90 8.95
C ALA A 638 14.62 -15.77 9.84
N VAL A 639 13.78 -14.77 10.15
CA VAL A 639 13.96 -13.91 11.34
C VAL A 639 12.77 -13.99 12.25
N ARG A 640 13.06 -14.23 13.52
CA ARG A 640 12.16 -14.20 14.65
C ARG A 640 12.44 -12.96 15.47
N ILE A 641 11.47 -12.06 15.57
CA ILE A 641 11.59 -10.92 16.48
C ILE A 641 11.17 -11.40 17.87
N THR A 642 12.02 -11.22 18.88
CA THR A 642 11.73 -11.54 20.27
C THR A 642 11.37 -10.26 21.03
N ARG A 643 10.10 -10.13 21.43
CA ARG A 643 9.59 -9.00 22.25
C ARG A 643 8.69 -9.52 23.38
N GLY A 644 8.59 -8.77 24.49
CA GLY A 644 7.74 -9.08 25.64
C GLY A 644 6.28 -8.58 25.55
N GLU A 645 5.85 -8.07 24.39
CA GLU A 645 4.54 -7.47 24.10
C GLU A 645 4.12 -7.86 22.65
N PRO A 646 2.83 -7.77 22.25
CA PRO A 646 2.37 -8.26 20.95
C PRO A 646 3.00 -7.49 19.79
N VAL A 647 3.59 -8.23 18.85
CA VAL A 647 4.22 -7.68 17.64
C VAL A 647 3.16 -7.54 16.55
N THR A 648 2.79 -6.31 16.21
CA THR A 648 1.92 -6.00 15.08
C THR A 648 2.80 -5.61 13.88
N ALA A 649 2.91 -6.54 12.92
CA ALA A 649 3.66 -6.44 11.67
C ALA A 649 5.19 -6.67 11.75
N ALA A 650 5.76 -7.21 10.68
CA ALA A 650 7.18 -7.51 10.55
C ALA A 650 7.98 -6.19 10.53
N ASP A 651 8.88 -5.96 11.48
CA ASP A 651 9.65 -4.70 11.58
C ASP A 651 11.10 -4.82 11.06
N ILE A 652 11.63 -6.05 10.99
CA ILE A 652 12.90 -6.34 10.32
C ILE A 652 12.65 -6.78 8.88
N ARG A 653 13.11 -6.00 7.89
CA ARG A 653 13.21 -6.40 6.48
C ARG A 653 14.49 -7.17 6.24
N ALA A 654 14.44 -8.14 5.32
CA ALA A 654 15.65 -8.86 4.96
C ALA A 654 15.61 -9.49 3.57
N ILE A 655 16.79 -9.68 3.01
CA ILE A 655 17.02 -10.43 1.78
C ILE A 655 18.32 -11.22 1.86
N LEU A 656 18.31 -12.47 1.39
CA LEU A 656 19.48 -13.32 1.27
C LEU A 656 19.82 -13.47 -0.21
N LYS A 657 21.10 -13.24 -0.55
CA LYS A 657 21.62 -13.30 -1.92
C LYS A 657 22.85 -14.22 -1.98
N PRO A 658 22.99 -15.07 -3.00
CA PRO A 658 24.21 -15.83 -3.21
C PRO A 658 25.37 -14.89 -3.53
N HIS A 659 26.54 -15.20 -2.99
CA HIS A 659 27.77 -14.48 -3.30
C HIS A 659 28.53 -15.18 -4.45
N PRO A 660 29.12 -14.44 -5.41
CA PRO A 660 29.86 -15.04 -6.53
C PRO A 660 30.95 -16.02 -6.12
N ASP A 661 31.71 -15.69 -5.08
CA ASP A 661 32.78 -16.55 -4.53
C ASP A 661 32.30 -17.66 -3.56
N GLY A 662 31.00 -17.96 -3.52
CA GLY A 662 30.40 -18.98 -2.65
C GLY A 662 29.87 -18.45 -1.31
N GLY A 663 28.92 -19.16 -0.72
CA GLY A 663 28.15 -18.69 0.45
C GLY A 663 27.13 -17.61 0.08
N TYR A 664 26.73 -16.81 1.07
CA TYR A 664 25.61 -15.87 0.95
C TYR A 664 25.89 -14.53 1.61
N VAL A 665 25.13 -13.51 1.19
CA VAL A 665 25.04 -12.22 1.88
C VAL A 665 23.60 -12.02 2.34
N LEU A 666 23.43 -11.79 3.64
CA LEU A 666 22.16 -11.43 4.25
C LEU A 666 22.15 -9.93 4.54
N MET A 667 21.20 -9.18 3.98
CA MET A 667 20.95 -7.79 4.37
C MET A 667 19.72 -7.76 5.27
N THR A 668 19.78 -7.02 6.36
CA THR A 668 18.68 -6.84 7.31
C THR A 668 18.53 -5.38 7.71
N VAL A 669 17.29 -4.91 7.83
CA VAL A 669 16.98 -3.51 8.16
C VAL A 669 15.84 -3.47 9.16
N ASN A 670 16.05 -2.79 10.28
CA ASN A 670 14.95 -2.32 11.14
C ASN A 670 14.34 -1.08 10.51
N ILE A 671 13.03 -1.09 10.27
CA ILE A 671 12.31 0.06 9.72
C ILE A 671 11.44 0.77 10.77
N ASP A 672 11.50 0.33 12.02
CA ASP A 672 10.74 0.86 13.16
C ASP A 672 11.60 1.86 13.98
N ASP A 673 10.92 2.74 14.71
CA ASP A 673 11.51 3.71 15.64
C ASP A 673 11.88 3.10 17.01
N ALA A 674 11.76 1.77 17.13
CA ALA A 674 12.04 1.02 18.34
C ALA A 674 13.27 0.09 18.21
N THR A 675 13.90 -0.17 19.35
CA THR A 675 14.93 -1.23 19.47
C THR A 675 14.26 -2.59 19.32
N LEU A 676 14.86 -3.46 18.51
CA LEU A 676 14.37 -4.81 18.23
C LEU A 676 15.45 -5.86 18.52
N HIS A 677 15.00 -7.02 18.95
CA HIS A 677 15.83 -8.21 19.10
C HIS A 677 15.37 -9.24 18.09
N ALA A 678 16.29 -9.77 17.29
CA ALA A 678 15.94 -10.70 16.22
C ALA A 678 16.85 -11.93 16.25
N GLU A 679 16.25 -13.12 16.28
CA GLU A 679 16.93 -14.39 16.02
C GLU A 679 16.79 -14.73 14.54
N ILE A 680 17.93 -14.79 13.84
CA ILE A 680 18.03 -15.17 12.44
C ILE A 680 18.32 -16.68 12.38
N HIS A 681 17.42 -17.49 11.85
CA HIS A 681 17.50 -18.94 11.80
C HIS A 681 17.62 -19.48 10.37
N PHE A 682 18.37 -20.55 10.17
CA PHE A 682 18.61 -21.27 8.92
C PHE A 682 18.28 -22.75 9.13
N GLU A 683 17.91 -23.47 8.08
CA GLU A 683 17.66 -24.92 8.19
C GLU A 683 18.95 -25.74 8.29
N ARG A 684 20.09 -25.18 7.87
CA ARG A 684 21.39 -25.84 7.89
C ARG A 684 22.35 -25.14 8.85
N PRO A 685 23.32 -25.88 9.43
CA PRO A 685 24.35 -25.29 10.28
C PRO A 685 25.12 -24.19 9.56
N LEU A 686 25.43 -23.13 10.27
CA LEU A 686 26.26 -22.03 9.77
C LEU A 686 27.72 -22.36 10.09
N GLU A 687 28.61 -22.22 9.11
CA GLU A 687 30.05 -22.34 9.32
C GLU A 687 30.64 -21.03 9.83
N SER A 688 30.20 -19.90 9.26
CA SER A 688 30.56 -18.56 9.71
C SER A 688 29.48 -17.53 9.41
N VAL A 689 29.37 -16.54 10.30
CA VAL A 689 28.57 -15.33 10.11
C VAL A 689 29.46 -14.14 10.44
N GLN A 690 29.79 -13.37 9.42
CA GLN A 690 30.67 -12.22 9.51
C GLN A 690 29.88 -10.95 9.18
N PRO A 691 29.71 -10.02 10.14
CA PRO A 691 29.23 -8.68 9.84
C PRO A 691 30.15 -8.01 8.81
N LEU A 692 29.56 -7.41 7.78
CA LEU A 692 30.24 -6.61 6.78
C LEU A 692 30.00 -5.13 7.07
N PHE A 693 31.00 -4.29 6.76
CA PHE A 693 30.94 -2.83 6.93
C PHE A 693 30.77 -2.35 8.38
N GLU A 694 30.95 -3.26 9.35
CA GLU A 694 30.89 -2.98 10.78
C GLU A 694 32.21 -3.41 11.42
N ASP A 695 32.76 -2.56 12.30
CA ASP A 695 33.99 -2.87 13.05
C ASP A 695 33.67 -3.73 14.28
N ARG A 696 33.22 -4.96 14.03
CA ARG A 696 32.98 -5.96 15.08
C ARG A 696 33.43 -7.35 14.65
N PRO A 697 33.86 -8.21 15.60
CA PRO A 697 34.33 -9.54 15.27
C PRO A 697 33.20 -10.40 14.68
N PRO A 698 33.54 -11.49 13.97
CA PRO A 698 32.57 -12.49 13.55
C PRO A 698 31.76 -13.00 14.75
N LEU A 699 30.49 -13.32 14.51
CA LEU A 699 29.63 -13.90 15.53
C LEU A 699 30.18 -15.28 15.96
N ALA A 700 30.02 -15.60 17.24
CA ALA A 700 30.67 -16.75 17.86
C ALA A 700 30.39 -18.06 17.10
N ARG A 701 31.46 -18.81 16.80
CA ARG A 701 31.39 -20.10 16.12
C ARG A 701 30.98 -21.18 17.12
N GLU A 702 29.77 -21.71 16.94
CA GLU A 702 29.30 -22.89 17.65
C GLU A 702 28.97 -23.98 16.63
N GLU A 703 29.64 -25.12 16.76
CA GLU A 703 29.51 -26.23 15.81
C GLU A 703 28.06 -26.75 15.79
N GLY A 704 27.47 -26.85 14.61
CA GLY A 704 26.08 -27.30 14.44
C GLY A 704 25.01 -26.23 14.69
N ARG A 705 25.38 -24.98 14.97
CA ARG A 705 24.41 -23.90 15.23
C ARG A 705 23.71 -23.47 13.94
N THR A 706 22.38 -23.37 14.01
CA THR A 706 21.51 -23.04 12.88
C THR A 706 20.88 -21.64 13.01
N SER A 707 21.21 -20.86 14.03
CA SER A 707 20.69 -19.50 14.20
C SER A 707 21.69 -18.57 14.86
N PHE A 708 21.51 -17.25 14.72
CA PHE A 708 22.23 -16.25 15.50
C PHE A 708 21.28 -15.13 15.92
N VAL A 709 21.61 -14.43 17.01
CA VAL A 709 20.77 -13.35 17.55
C VAL A 709 21.46 -12.03 17.27
N GLU A 710 20.66 -11.03 16.89
CA GLU A 710 21.11 -9.69 16.62
C GLU A 710 20.23 -8.64 17.33
N HIS A 711 20.85 -7.51 17.66
CA HIS A 711 20.24 -6.40 18.37
C HIS A 711 20.20 -5.17 17.48
N TYR A 712 19.00 -4.76 17.08
CA TYR A 712 18.80 -3.63 16.18
C TYR A 712 18.39 -2.40 16.96
N GLN A 713 19.13 -1.31 16.80
CA GLN A 713 18.63 0.01 17.22
C GLN A 713 17.51 0.48 16.27
N PRO A 714 16.73 1.53 16.64
CA PRO A 714 15.81 2.16 15.71
C PRO A 714 16.50 2.48 14.37
N PHE A 715 15.89 2.06 13.26
CA PHE A 715 16.41 2.25 11.90
C PHE A 715 17.79 1.62 11.62
N ASP A 716 18.19 0.60 12.38
CA ASP A 716 19.49 -0.04 12.21
C ASP A 716 19.54 -0.95 10.98
N THR A 717 20.72 -1.13 10.39
CA THR A 717 20.94 -1.90 9.17
C THR A 717 22.21 -2.71 9.26
N HIS A 718 22.08 -4.05 9.16
CA HIS A 718 23.19 -4.98 9.19
C HIS A 718 23.30 -5.79 7.90
N VAL A 719 24.54 -6.00 7.45
CA VAL A 719 24.88 -6.85 6.30
C VAL A 719 25.82 -7.94 6.79
N PHE A 720 25.54 -9.20 6.46
CA PHE A 720 26.33 -10.35 6.91
C PHE A 720 26.81 -11.17 5.73
N ARG A 721 28.09 -11.56 5.73
CA ARG A 721 28.59 -12.70 4.95
C ARG A 721 28.35 -13.97 5.74
N ILE A 722 27.65 -14.90 5.11
CA ILE A 722 27.29 -16.20 5.68
C ILE A 722 27.95 -17.29 4.85
N VAL A 723 28.66 -18.20 5.51
CA VAL A 723 29.21 -19.42 4.90
C VAL A 723 28.55 -20.61 5.58
N GLY A 724 28.09 -21.57 4.79
CA GLY A 724 27.44 -22.79 5.26
C GLY A 724 27.05 -23.71 4.09
N PRO A 725 26.88 -25.02 4.36
CA PRO A 725 26.52 -26.04 3.37
C PRO A 725 25.11 -25.93 2.81
#